data_AF-A0A5D0QJF4-F1
#
_entry.id   AF-A0A5D0QJF4-F1
#
_cell.length_a   1.000
_cell.length_b   1.000
_cell.length_c   1.000
_cell.angle_alpha   90.00
_cell.angle_beta   90.00
_cell.angle_gamma   90.00
#
_symmetry.space_group_name_H-M   'P 1'
#
loop_
_entity.id
_entity.type
_entity.pdbx_description
1 polymer ?
#
loop_
_entity_poly.entity_id
_entity_poly.type
_entity_poly.pdbx_seq_one_letter_code
_entity_poly.pdbx_strand_id
1 'polypeptide(L)'
;MHKDAISAAVLGCLLEPALAGLAAQLGRIGGLSEAEREIVRAAAETSALETVRLKTNRVLLLELNAARITGRLTGQDPRARWREWEERASKRAYWESLAEHYPTLLPRLERLIAGRCAAALTLATRFAADRPALAPLTHGAPGSAPITHGGPTEELIALSFGAGDSHRGGQTVAMLACTSGVLVYKPRSVAVDIALARLLASVLKDEPARITVPDVVSRDGYGWARHVQHRHCDGERELRVFYRNLGHWLAVMRLLGGSDLHAENLVAAGPVPTVVDCETLFTPRPPFEPTGYGLALDRAALLVGGSVLGTGLLPGRGLALGWRGVDTSAIGSLPGQQPAPKVPVIVDAGTDAARIEHAEVPIPAAVNHPSPEPVLGAYWDEVVAGFGGLSERLRRMDRAGELEPLLAEFADLPIRVVPRSTETYAELGRMLWHPRALHDEPAARRRAASLLARQAANLPGRPDDPAVIAAEVEELLDGDVPFFATTPRKGRLTGPRGTTWGPQQDLVEAALHRWRTADLALDRQVIQCALVSAYLNEGWLPDERRLLPSEPLGHDLDGRRRRLASGIMRRLAASAVRAEDGTATWIAPVLNRTGWAVLPLGLDLYGGISGVAVLLAAYQHETERGRAEPVPGLRSLLADVLRTMRRVEDRAAEQAAKRTGARRPDPVGGYLGLGSRIWGWLLLHRLGAVGRHEACARAASLVPEIAAALTTSSPTSSPTSSLTDSPADSPADDDLRLDLVAGTAGAVVPLLRLAEHHDGPEAAELAVAIGRHLVARARTGDGTAWWANPGFPDGLGGLAHGVTGIGWALSRLAQATGDPTFAATAEAAFTHEETLYAPDKEGWLDIRQDDDTAAAWCHGAAGIGIAATDLLDTDPRWADVVRRAARSCWSDGLGWNHTLCHGDLGAWELLGHAITRGLSEPGLDRGRLDAHVLSSLEEYGPISGFARDAFPPTLLPGLGGVAYQLLRMHPDSTLPSVLLPDPGPHTRR
;
A
#
# COMPACT_ATOMS: atom_id res chain seq x y z
N MET A 1 0.58 -20.84 -10.36
CA MET A 1 1.01 -21.86 -11.36
C MET A 1 -0.24 -22.48 -11.97
N HIS A 2 -0.36 -22.51 -13.31
CA HIS A 2 -1.46 -23.23 -13.99
C HIS A 2 -1.59 -24.66 -13.47
N LYS A 3 -2.83 -25.11 -13.23
CA LYS A 3 -3.14 -26.31 -12.44
C LYS A 3 -2.75 -27.63 -13.14
N ASP A 4 -2.61 -27.67 -14.47
CA ASP A 4 -2.65 -28.94 -15.22
C ASP A 4 -1.39 -29.30 -16.04
N ALA A 5 -0.25 -28.63 -15.82
CA ALA A 5 0.93 -28.80 -16.70
C ALA A 5 1.68 -30.14 -16.58
N ILE A 6 1.67 -30.80 -15.42
CA ILE A 6 2.27 -32.13 -15.19
C ILE A 6 1.15 -33.16 -15.04
N SER A 7 1.21 -34.32 -15.69
CA SER A 7 0.12 -35.30 -15.57
C SER A 7 -0.03 -35.83 -14.14
N ALA A 8 -1.28 -36.08 -13.72
CA ALA A 8 -1.58 -36.77 -12.47
C ALA A 8 -0.93 -38.17 -12.41
N ALA A 9 -0.74 -38.80 -13.57
CA ALA A 9 -0.08 -40.11 -13.68
C ALA A 9 1.36 -40.11 -13.13
N VAL A 10 2.10 -39.01 -13.31
CA VAL A 10 3.48 -38.88 -12.83
C VAL A 10 3.56 -38.94 -11.30
N LEU A 11 2.58 -38.34 -10.63
CA LEU A 11 2.55 -38.23 -9.17
C LEU A 11 1.81 -39.39 -8.51
N GLY A 12 0.92 -40.08 -9.23
CA GLY A 12 0.06 -41.14 -8.70
C GLY A 12 0.81 -42.24 -7.94
N CYS A 13 1.98 -42.67 -8.44
CA CYS A 13 2.79 -43.71 -7.78
C CYS A 13 3.32 -43.30 -6.38
N LEU A 14 3.36 -42.00 -6.07
CA LEU A 14 3.72 -41.50 -4.74
C LEU A 14 2.53 -41.50 -3.78
N LEU A 15 1.31 -41.30 -4.30
CA LEU A 15 0.10 -41.14 -3.50
C LEU A 15 -0.56 -42.48 -3.19
N GLU A 16 -0.54 -43.42 -4.14
CA GLU A 16 -1.28 -44.69 -4.10
C GLU A 16 -1.09 -45.49 -2.78
N PRO A 17 0.13 -45.67 -2.24
CA PRO A 17 0.29 -46.42 -1.00
C PRO A 17 -0.41 -45.78 0.21
N ALA A 18 -0.34 -44.45 0.32
CA ALA A 18 -0.97 -43.72 1.42
C ALA A 18 -2.50 -43.65 1.26
N LEU A 19 -2.99 -43.51 0.03
CA LEU A 19 -4.43 -43.50 -0.28
C LEU A 19 -5.07 -44.86 -0.06
N ALA A 20 -4.37 -45.97 -0.37
CA ALA A 20 -4.83 -47.32 -0.04
C ALA A 20 -4.93 -47.53 1.47
N GLY A 21 -3.94 -47.02 2.22
CA GLY A 21 -3.97 -46.99 3.69
C GLY A 21 -5.15 -46.19 4.23
N LEU A 22 -5.39 -44.99 3.68
CA LEU A 22 -6.54 -44.14 4.03
C LEU A 22 -7.87 -44.87 3.76
N ALA A 23 -8.05 -45.47 2.58
CA ALA A 23 -9.27 -46.19 2.23
C ALA A 23 -9.57 -47.34 3.22
N ALA A 24 -8.52 -48.11 3.59
CA ALA A 24 -8.65 -49.18 4.57
C ALA A 24 -9.03 -48.66 5.97
N GLN A 25 -8.54 -47.48 6.37
CA GLN A 25 -8.88 -46.85 7.64
C GLN A 25 -10.29 -46.24 7.64
N LEU A 26 -10.70 -45.56 6.54
CA LEU A 26 -12.05 -45.05 6.35
C LEU A 26 -13.10 -46.17 6.42
N GLY A 27 -12.76 -47.36 5.92
CA GLY A 27 -13.60 -48.56 6.01
C GLY A 27 -13.99 -48.96 7.44
N ARG A 28 -13.19 -48.58 8.44
CA ARG A 28 -13.39 -48.89 9.86
C ARG A 28 -14.22 -47.83 10.60
N ILE A 29 -14.46 -46.66 9.99
CA ILE A 29 -15.27 -45.61 10.60
C ILE A 29 -16.75 -45.99 10.46
N GLY A 30 -17.42 -46.18 11.60
CA GLY A 30 -18.87 -46.33 11.65
C GLY A 30 -19.57 -44.99 11.40
N GLY A 31 -20.73 -45.02 10.74
CA GLY A 31 -21.50 -43.81 10.43
C GLY A 31 -21.07 -43.06 9.16
N LEU A 32 -20.29 -43.69 8.28
CA LEU A 32 -20.03 -43.24 6.91
C LEU A 32 -20.51 -44.30 5.91
N SER A 33 -21.24 -43.88 4.88
CA SER A 33 -21.61 -44.74 3.74
C SER A 33 -20.39 -45.05 2.85
N GLU A 34 -20.51 -46.04 1.97
CA GLU A 34 -19.46 -46.34 0.99
C GLU A 34 -19.19 -45.15 0.05
N ALA A 35 -20.25 -44.45 -0.38
CA ALA A 35 -20.14 -43.26 -1.20
C ALA A 35 -19.40 -42.12 -0.47
N GLU A 36 -19.72 -41.89 0.81
CA GLU A 36 -19.05 -40.85 1.62
C GLU A 36 -17.56 -41.15 1.84
N ARG A 37 -17.21 -42.43 2.04
CA ARG A 37 -15.80 -42.84 2.16
C ARG A 37 -15.03 -42.55 0.87
N GLU A 38 -15.63 -42.81 -0.28
CA GLU A 38 -15.02 -42.51 -1.58
C GLU A 38 -14.88 -41.00 -1.81
N ILE A 39 -15.88 -40.20 -1.41
CA ILE A 39 -15.78 -38.72 -1.46
C ILE A 39 -14.61 -38.22 -0.63
N VAL A 40 -14.43 -38.74 0.59
CA VAL A 40 -13.30 -38.37 1.45
C VAL A 40 -11.97 -38.78 0.81
N ARG A 41 -11.86 -40.01 0.30
CA ARG A 41 -10.66 -40.52 -0.37
C ARG A 41 -10.29 -39.65 -1.58
N ALA A 42 -11.25 -39.37 -2.46
CA ALA A 42 -11.06 -38.58 -3.68
C ALA A 42 -10.67 -37.12 -3.38
N ALA A 43 -11.29 -36.52 -2.36
CA ALA A 43 -10.94 -35.18 -1.90
C ALA A 43 -9.52 -35.12 -1.32
N ALA A 44 -9.12 -36.13 -0.53
CA ALA A 44 -7.76 -36.26 -0.01
C ALA A 44 -6.73 -36.45 -1.14
N GLU A 45 -7.04 -37.27 -2.13
CA GLU A 45 -6.22 -37.48 -3.33
C GLU A 45 -6.00 -36.18 -4.08
N THR A 46 -7.07 -35.41 -4.33
CA THR A 46 -6.99 -34.12 -5.02
C THR A 46 -6.14 -33.12 -4.24
N SER A 47 -6.37 -32.99 -2.93
CA SER A 47 -5.59 -32.10 -2.06
C SER A 47 -4.10 -32.46 -2.00
N ALA A 48 -3.79 -33.74 -1.87
CA ALA A 48 -2.42 -34.24 -1.85
C ALA A 48 -1.74 -34.01 -3.22
N LEU A 49 -2.44 -34.29 -4.32
CA LEU A 49 -1.93 -34.13 -5.68
C LEU A 49 -1.57 -32.68 -5.97
N GLU A 50 -2.47 -31.74 -5.66
CA GLU A 50 -2.22 -30.30 -5.84
C GLU A 50 -1.01 -29.83 -5.02
N THR A 51 -0.94 -30.24 -3.75
CA THR A 51 0.17 -29.83 -2.87
C THR A 51 1.51 -30.40 -3.37
N VAL A 52 1.57 -31.71 -3.66
CA VAL A 52 2.79 -32.39 -4.15
C VAL A 52 3.25 -31.77 -5.47
N ARG A 53 2.34 -31.48 -6.38
CA ARG A 53 2.63 -30.81 -7.66
C ARG A 53 3.32 -29.48 -7.45
N LEU A 54 2.78 -28.61 -6.60
CA LEU A 54 3.38 -27.30 -6.31
C LEU A 54 4.82 -27.43 -5.74
N LYS A 55 5.10 -28.49 -4.98
CA LYS A 55 6.43 -28.75 -4.41
C LYS A 55 7.43 -29.37 -5.40
N THR A 56 6.96 -30.12 -6.40
CA THR A 56 7.82 -30.90 -7.31
C THR A 56 8.02 -30.27 -8.68
N ASN A 57 7.17 -29.35 -9.12
CA ASN A 57 7.21 -28.74 -10.46
C ASN A 57 8.63 -28.30 -10.88
N ARG A 58 9.36 -27.58 -10.02
CA ARG A 58 10.72 -27.10 -10.32
C ARG A 58 11.73 -28.23 -10.50
N VAL A 59 11.63 -29.29 -9.70
CA VAL A 59 12.49 -30.47 -9.80
C VAL A 59 12.19 -31.20 -11.10
N LEU A 60 10.91 -31.49 -11.37
CA LEU A 60 10.49 -32.24 -12.55
C LEU A 60 10.87 -31.53 -13.86
N LEU A 61 10.72 -30.20 -13.93
CA LEU A 61 11.14 -29.44 -15.11
C LEU A 61 12.67 -29.40 -15.27
N LEU A 62 13.42 -29.33 -14.18
CA LEU A 62 14.89 -29.41 -14.22
C LEU A 62 15.35 -30.78 -14.71
N GLU A 63 14.74 -31.86 -14.23
CA GLU A 63 15.06 -33.23 -14.63
C GLU A 63 14.62 -33.55 -16.06
N LEU A 64 13.48 -33.03 -16.50
CA LEU A 64 13.04 -33.10 -17.90
C LEU A 64 14.08 -32.44 -18.81
N ASN A 65 14.50 -31.22 -18.48
CA ASN A 65 15.51 -30.51 -19.24
C ASN A 65 16.86 -31.26 -19.22
N ALA A 66 17.28 -31.80 -18.08
CA ALA A 66 18.48 -32.61 -17.96
C ALA A 66 18.42 -33.87 -18.84
N ALA A 67 17.29 -34.58 -18.84
CA ALA A 67 17.09 -35.77 -19.67
C ALA A 67 17.11 -35.43 -21.17
N ARG A 68 16.59 -34.25 -21.56
CA ARG A 68 16.64 -33.74 -22.93
C ARG A 68 18.07 -33.44 -23.37
N ILE A 69 18.81 -32.64 -22.61
CA ILE A 69 20.17 -32.22 -23.02
C ILE A 69 21.20 -33.36 -22.92
N THR A 70 20.94 -34.39 -22.10
CA THR A 70 21.83 -35.57 -22.00
C THR A 70 21.46 -36.67 -23.00
N GLY A 71 20.47 -36.45 -23.87
CA GLY A 71 20.06 -37.43 -24.89
C GLY A 71 19.38 -38.67 -24.33
N ARG A 72 18.89 -38.63 -23.08
CA ARG A 72 18.20 -39.76 -22.44
C ARG A 72 16.77 -39.95 -22.93
N LEU A 73 16.19 -38.96 -23.62
CA LEU A 73 14.89 -39.02 -24.27
C LEU A 73 15.11 -39.17 -25.78
N THR A 74 14.58 -40.24 -26.35
CA THR A 74 14.81 -40.68 -27.74
C THR A 74 13.60 -40.48 -28.66
N GLY A 75 12.48 -39.99 -28.13
CA GLY A 75 11.30 -39.62 -28.90
C GLY A 75 11.61 -38.71 -30.10
N GLN A 76 10.93 -38.99 -31.22
CA GLN A 76 11.17 -38.33 -32.51
C GLN A 76 10.81 -36.84 -32.52
N ASP A 77 9.89 -36.41 -31.66
CA ASP A 77 9.44 -35.02 -31.52
C ASP A 77 9.33 -34.61 -30.02
N PRO A 78 9.20 -33.30 -29.72
CA PRO A 78 9.09 -32.79 -28.35
C PRO A 78 7.97 -33.43 -27.50
N ARG A 79 6.82 -33.76 -28.10
CA ARG A 79 5.67 -34.38 -27.40
C ARG A 79 5.90 -35.88 -27.17
N ALA A 80 6.57 -36.57 -28.09
CA ALA A 80 6.99 -37.95 -27.93
C ALA A 80 8.00 -38.08 -26.78
N ARG A 81 8.97 -37.15 -26.70
CA ARG A 81 9.95 -37.10 -25.60
C ARG A 81 9.29 -36.76 -24.26
N TRP A 82 8.30 -35.88 -24.25
CA TRP A 82 7.46 -35.63 -23.06
C TRP A 82 6.76 -36.91 -22.58
N ARG A 83 6.07 -37.63 -23.47
CA ARG A 83 5.39 -38.89 -23.12
C ARG A 83 6.35 -39.97 -22.61
N GLU A 84 7.52 -40.09 -23.23
CA GLU A 84 8.59 -40.98 -22.77
C GLU A 84 9.07 -40.61 -21.35
N TRP A 85 9.24 -39.32 -21.09
CA TRP A 85 9.58 -38.82 -19.76
C TRP A 85 8.46 -39.07 -18.74
N GLU A 86 7.20 -38.81 -19.08
CA GLU A 86 6.05 -39.07 -18.22
C GLU A 86 5.95 -40.54 -17.83
N GLU A 87 6.14 -41.47 -18.77
CA GLU A 87 6.10 -42.91 -18.49
C GLU A 87 7.20 -43.33 -17.50
N ARG A 88 8.40 -42.74 -17.64
CA ARG A 88 9.50 -42.97 -16.69
C ARG A 88 9.18 -42.36 -15.32
N ALA A 89 8.73 -41.11 -15.30
CA ALA A 89 8.47 -40.35 -14.07
C ALA A 89 7.26 -40.88 -13.29
N SER A 90 6.36 -41.62 -13.95
CA SER A 90 5.22 -42.31 -13.32
C SER A 90 5.62 -43.57 -12.54
N LYS A 91 6.89 -43.98 -12.55
CA LYS A 91 7.39 -45.18 -11.85
C LYS A 91 8.11 -44.78 -10.55
N ARG A 92 7.86 -45.51 -9.47
CA ARG A 92 8.49 -45.29 -8.16
C ARG A 92 10.03 -45.25 -8.22
N ALA A 93 10.63 -46.12 -9.02
CA ALA A 93 12.09 -46.18 -9.23
C ALA A 93 12.69 -44.87 -9.76
N TYR A 94 11.92 -44.07 -10.52
CA TYR A 94 12.38 -42.74 -10.95
C TYR A 94 12.58 -41.82 -9.75
N TRP A 95 11.61 -41.74 -8.85
CA TRP A 95 11.68 -40.91 -7.65
C TRP A 95 12.77 -41.37 -6.68
N GLU A 96 13.02 -42.67 -6.58
CA GLU A 96 14.13 -43.21 -5.81
C GLU A 96 15.49 -42.82 -6.41
N SER A 97 15.61 -42.82 -7.75
CA SER A 97 16.84 -42.38 -8.43
C SER A 97 17.15 -40.90 -8.20
N LEU A 98 16.13 -40.06 -7.93
CA LEU A 98 16.32 -38.64 -7.63
C LEU A 98 17.01 -38.41 -6.28
N ALA A 99 17.05 -39.40 -5.38
CA ALA A 99 17.68 -39.26 -4.07
C ALA A 99 19.19 -38.96 -4.13
N GLU A 100 19.86 -39.32 -5.23
CA GLU A 100 21.27 -38.96 -5.44
C GLU A 100 21.47 -37.45 -5.53
N HIS A 101 20.57 -36.75 -6.22
CA HIS A 101 20.63 -35.30 -6.40
C HIS A 101 19.84 -34.53 -5.34
N TYR A 102 18.76 -35.11 -4.83
CA TYR A 102 17.80 -34.48 -3.93
C TYR A 102 17.46 -35.43 -2.75
N PRO A 103 18.41 -35.71 -1.84
CA PRO A 103 18.30 -36.77 -0.84
C PRO A 103 17.10 -36.65 0.10
N THR A 104 16.56 -35.44 0.27
CA THR A 104 15.45 -35.19 1.21
C THR A 104 14.10 -35.00 0.53
N LEU A 105 14.03 -35.05 -0.81
CA LEU A 105 12.78 -34.85 -1.56
C LEU A 105 11.74 -35.94 -1.23
N LEU A 106 12.07 -37.20 -1.48
CA LEU A 106 11.11 -38.30 -1.33
C LEU A 106 10.62 -38.45 0.13
N PRO A 107 11.49 -38.44 1.17
CA PRO A 107 11.02 -38.49 2.56
C PRO A 107 10.12 -37.32 2.95
N ARG A 108 10.35 -36.11 2.42
CA ARG A 108 9.48 -34.95 2.67
C ARG A 108 8.11 -35.11 1.99
N LEU A 109 8.08 -35.59 0.75
CA LEU A 109 6.83 -35.86 0.03
C LEU A 109 5.99 -36.92 0.75
N GLU A 110 6.61 -37.98 1.24
CA GLU A 110 5.92 -39.03 2.01
C GLU A 110 5.29 -38.49 3.29
N ARG A 111 6.03 -37.68 4.07
CA ARG A 111 5.48 -37.03 5.27
C ARG A 111 4.31 -36.11 4.94
N LEU A 112 4.43 -35.31 3.88
CA LEU A 112 3.39 -34.42 3.42
C LEU A 112 2.11 -35.18 3.02
N ILE A 113 2.26 -36.23 2.21
CA ILE A 113 1.13 -37.07 1.76
C ILE A 113 0.48 -37.78 2.95
N ALA A 114 1.29 -38.34 3.86
CA ALA A 114 0.79 -38.99 5.08
C ALA A 114 0.01 -38.01 5.97
N GLY A 115 0.52 -36.78 6.13
CA GLY A 115 -0.18 -35.71 6.86
C GLY A 115 -1.54 -35.38 6.25
N ARG A 116 -1.62 -35.23 4.91
CA ARG A 116 -2.89 -35.00 4.20
C ARG A 116 -3.89 -36.13 4.41
N CYS A 117 -3.44 -37.38 4.32
CA CYS A 117 -4.30 -38.54 4.56
C CYS A 117 -4.77 -38.59 6.02
N ALA A 118 -3.89 -38.32 6.98
CA ALA A 118 -4.24 -38.28 8.40
C ALA A 118 -5.22 -37.15 8.73
N ALA A 119 -5.08 -35.98 8.11
CA ALA A 119 -6.01 -34.86 8.24
C ALA A 119 -7.40 -35.22 7.68
N ALA A 120 -7.45 -35.85 6.52
CA ALA A 120 -8.71 -36.33 5.93
C ALA A 120 -9.40 -37.40 6.80
N LEU A 121 -8.62 -38.35 7.33
CA LEU A 121 -9.13 -39.36 8.26
C LEU A 121 -9.68 -38.73 9.54
N THR A 122 -8.99 -37.72 10.07
CA THR A 122 -9.41 -36.97 11.26
C THR A 122 -10.74 -36.25 11.01
N LEU A 123 -10.86 -35.55 9.88
CA LEU A 123 -12.11 -34.89 9.48
C LEU A 123 -13.25 -35.90 9.35
N ALA A 124 -13.03 -37.01 8.65
CA ALA A 124 -14.06 -38.04 8.43
C ALA A 124 -14.54 -38.66 9.74
N THR A 125 -13.61 -38.92 10.67
CA THR A 125 -13.93 -39.43 12.01
C THR A 125 -14.78 -38.42 12.79
N ARG A 126 -14.39 -37.14 12.76
CA ARG A 126 -15.13 -36.06 13.43
C ARG A 126 -16.51 -35.85 12.81
N PHE A 127 -16.61 -35.87 11.48
CA PHE A 127 -17.88 -35.73 10.76
C PHE A 127 -18.85 -36.86 11.15
N ALA A 128 -18.40 -38.11 11.13
CA ALA A 128 -19.23 -39.25 11.50
C ALA A 128 -19.73 -39.18 12.95
N ALA A 129 -18.85 -38.74 13.87
CA ALA A 129 -19.20 -38.60 15.28
C ALA A 129 -20.15 -37.43 15.56
N ASP A 130 -19.95 -36.30 14.87
CA ASP A 130 -20.69 -35.05 15.14
C ASP A 130 -21.97 -34.89 14.35
N ARG A 131 -22.18 -35.69 13.29
CA ARG A 131 -23.33 -35.61 12.37
C ARG A 131 -24.68 -35.30 13.05
N PRO A 132 -25.07 -35.94 14.18
CA PRO A 132 -26.35 -35.66 14.82
C PRO A 132 -26.50 -34.21 15.34
N ALA A 133 -25.38 -33.53 15.62
CA ALA A 133 -25.35 -32.17 16.13
C ALA A 133 -25.18 -31.09 15.04
N LEU A 134 -25.01 -31.49 13.77
CA LEU A 134 -24.76 -30.56 12.65
C LEU A 134 -26.06 -30.06 11.99
N ALA A 135 -27.19 -30.74 12.23
CA ALA A 135 -28.50 -30.39 11.70
C ALA A 135 -28.87 -28.88 11.80
N PRO A 136 -28.61 -28.17 12.92
CA PRO A 136 -28.91 -26.74 13.00
C PRO A 136 -28.10 -25.87 12.03
N LEU A 137 -26.92 -26.32 11.59
CA LEU A 137 -26.05 -25.55 10.71
C LEU A 137 -26.47 -25.67 9.24
N THR A 138 -27.04 -26.81 8.84
CA THR A 138 -27.48 -27.06 7.45
C THR A 138 -28.94 -26.69 7.21
N HIS A 139 -29.81 -26.85 8.21
CA HIS A 139 -31.24 -26.56 8.08
C HIS A 139 -31.54 -25.12 8.53
N GLY A 140 -31.84 -24.23 7.57
CA GLY A 140 -32.36 -22.89 7.89
C GLY A 140 -31.84 -21.71 7.05
N ALA A 141 -31.69 -21.85 5.74
CA ALA A 141 -31.55 -20.67 4.89
C ALA A 141 -32.88 -19.87 4.89
N PRO A 142 -32.88 -18.55 5.14
CA PRO A 142 -34.07 -17.74 4.90
C PRO A 142 -34.39 -17.74 3.40
N GLY A 143 -35.49 -18.38 3.01
CA GLY A 143 -35.99 -18.38 1.62
C GLY A 143 -35.96 -19.73 0.89
N SER A 144 -35.39 -20.79 1.48
CA SER A 144 -35.61 -22.15 0.94
C SER A 144 -36.90 -22.74 1.49
N ALA A 145 -37.77 -23.22 0.59
CA ALA A 145 -38.98 -23.94 0.99
C ALA A 145 -38.60 -25.11 1.91
N PRO A 146 -39.35 -25.37 2.99
CA PRO A 146 -39.07 -26.50 3.86
C PRO A 146 -39.25 -27.79 3.04
N ILE A 147 -38.16 -28.53 2.82
CA ILE A 147 -38.26 -29.89 2.32
C ILE A 147 -38.78 -30.73 3.48
N THR A 148 -40.10 -30.87 3.54
CA THR A 148 -40.78 -31.80 4.44
C THR A 148 -40.59 -33.22 3.93
N HIS A 149 -39.44 -33.83 4.22
CA HIS A 149 -39.34 -35.29 4.30
C HIS A 149 -38.50 -35.68 5.50
N GLY A 150 -39.18 -36.17 6.54
CA GLY A 150 -38.56 -36.97 7.58
C GLY A 150 -38.06 -38.28 6.99
N GLY A 151 -36.74 -38.45 6.97
CA GLY A 151 -35.96 -39.63 6.58
C GLY A 151 -34.47 -39.40 6.91
N PRO A 152 -33.66 -40.43 7.19
CA PRO A 152 -32.52 -40.34 8.11
C PRO A 152 -31.24 -39.75 7.49
N THR A 153 -30.54 -38.93 8.28
CA THR A 153 -29.12 -38.49 8.17
C THR A 153 -28.70 -37.61 6.97
N GLU A 154 -28.10 -36.45 7.29
CA GLU A 154 -27.35 -35.60 6.34
C GLU A 154 -26.27 -36.43 5.62
N GLU A 155 -26.44 -36.72 4.33
CA GLU A 155 -25.39 -37.38 3.54
C GLU A 155 -24.41 -36.35 2.94
N LEU A 156 -23.11 -36.68 2.99
CA LEU A 156 -22.04 -35.92 2.34
C LEU A 156 -22.03 -36.18 0.82
N ILE A 157 -22.11 -35.11 0.03
CA ILE A 157 -22.16 -35.14 -1.44
C ILE A 157 -20.81 -34.73 -2.05
N ALA A 158 -20.15 -33.74 -1.46
CA ALA A 158 -18.83 -33.30 -1.91
C ALA A 158 -17.99 -32.78 -0.74
N LEU A 159 -16.68 -32.92 -0.87
CA LEU A 159 -15.71 -32.43 0.09
C LEU A 159 -14.57 -31.73 -0.66
N SER A 160 -14.19 -30.54 -0.20
CA SER A 160 -12.99 -29.87 -0.69
C SER A 160 -12.13 -29.37 0.47
N PHE A 161 -10.85 -29.69 0.43
CA PHE A 161 -9.82 -29.17 1.34
C PHE A 161 -9.17 -27.92 0.76
N GLY A 162 -8.41 -27.20 1.59
CA GLY A 162 -7.57 -26.09 1.13
C GLY A 162 -8.31 -24.76 1.03
N ALA A 163 -9.40 -24.60 1.79
CA ALA A 163 -10.09 -23.32 1.95
C ALA A 163 -9.32 -22.35 2.88
N GLY A 164 -8.16 -22.77 3.40
CA GLY A 164 -7.21 -21.95 4.14
C GLY A 164 -5.84 -22.60 4.18
N ASP A 165 -4.89 -21.94 4.84
CA ASP A 165 -3.53 -22.46 5.01
C ASP A 165 -3.51 -23.82 5.73
N SER A 166 -2.44 -24.58 5.47
CA SER A 166 -2.20 -25.87 6.09
C SER A 166 -1.32 -25.74 7.32
N HIS A 167 -1.69 -26.43 8.39
CA HIS A 167 -0.98 -26.42 9.67
C HIS A 167 -0.98 -27.80 10.33
N ARG A 168 -0.01 -28.02 11.24
CA ARG A 168 -0.05 -29.13 12.23
C ARG A 168 -0.31 -30.51 11.62
N GLY A 169 0.48 -30.88 10.62
CA GLY A 169 0.40 -32.16 9.93
C GLY A 169 -0.66 -32.18 8.83
N GLY A 170 -0.81 -31.08 8.08
CA GLY A 170 -1.70 -31.05 6.92
C GLY A 170 -3.16 -30.67 7.19
N GLN A 171 -3.51 -30.25 8.42
CA GLN A 171 -4.88 -29.80 8.74
C GLN A 171 -5.16 -28.45 8.09
N THR A 172 -6.34 -28.32 7.48
CA THR A 172 -6.80 -27.13 6.78
C THR A 172 -8.32 -27.03 6.91
N VAL A 173 -8.87 -25.82 6.72
CA VAL A 173 -10.30 -25.61 6.62
C VAL A 173 -10.84 -26.39 5.41
N ALA A 174 -11.99 -27.03 5.59
CA ALA A 174 -12.62 -27.83 4.55
C ALA A 174 -14.11 -27.49 4.40
N MET A 175 -14.58 -27.53 3.16
CA MET A 175 -15.98 -27.31 2.79
C MET A 175 -16.66 -28.65 2.52
N LEU A 176 -17.78 -28.89 3.18
CA LEU A 176 -18.58 -30.11 3.04
C LEU A 176 -19.93 -29.74 2.45
N ALA A 177 -20.22 -30.19 1.23
CA ALA A 177 -21.55 -30.09 0.66
C ALA A 177 -22.36 -31.30 1.12
N CYS A 178 -23.42 -31.08 1.87
CA CYS A 178 -24.36 -32.08 2.33
C CYS A 178 -25.71 -31.90 1.61
N THR A 179 -26.53 -32.95 1.65
CA THR A 179 -27.91 -32.94 1.10
C THR A 179 -28.77 -31.75 1.56
N SER A 180 -28.56 -31.27 2.79
CA SER A 180 -29.33 -30.17 3.38
C SER A 180 -28.66 -28.79 3.28
N GLY A 181 -27.38 -28.70 2.88
CA GLY A 181 -26.65 -27.43 2.84
C GLY A 181 -25.13 -27.61 2.89
N VAL A 182 -24.39 -26.51 3.03
CA VAL A 182 -22.92 -26.50 3.08
C VAL A 182 -22.42 -26.23 4.50
N LEU A 183 -21.48 -27.05 4.96
CA LEU A 183 -20.79 -26.92 6.24
C LEU A 183 -19.33 -26.57 6.05
N VAL A 184 -18.79 -25.80 7.00
CA VAL A 184 -17.37 -25.46 7.06
C VAL A 184 -16.76 -26.16 8.26
N TYR A 185 -15.80 -27.04 8.01
CA TYR A 185 -15.00 -27.68 9.05
C TYR A 185 -13.77 -26.83 9.37
N LYS A 186 -13.62 -26.44 10.64
CA LYS A 186 -12.48 -25.70 11.14
C LYS A 186 -11.65 -26.60 12.08
N PRO A 187 -10.41 -26.98 11.73
CA PRO A 187 -9.54 -27.82 12.56
C PRO A 187 -8.92 -27.07 13.76
N ARG A 188 -9.69 -26.15 14.34
CA ARG A 188 -9.31 -25.28 15.45
C ARG A 188 -10.55 -24.94 16.27
N SER A 189 -10.37 -24.59 17.54
CA SER A 189 -11.49 -24.23 18.41
C SER A 189 -12.30 -23.06 17.84
N VAL A 190 -13.63 -23.18 17.86
CA VAL A 190 -14.59 -22.13 17.47
C VAL A 190 -15.24 -21.45 18.69
N ALA A 191 -14.69 -21.66 19.88
CA ALA A 191 -15.22 -21.04 21.10
C ALA A 191 -15.15 -19.51 21.07
N VAL A 192 -14.13 -18.97 20.41
CA VAL A 192 -13.96 -17.52 20.18
C VAL A 192 -15.10 -16.98 19.31
N ASP A 193 -15.52 -17.71 18.28
CA ASP A 193 -16.65 -17.34 17.41
C ASP A 193 -17.95 -17.21 18.25
N ILE A 194 -18.20 -18.13 19.18
CA ILE A 194 -19.37 -18.09 20.09
C ILE A 194 -19.32 -16.88 21.01
N ALA A 195 -18.17 -16.61 21.64
CA ALA A 195 -18.01 -15.47 22.54
C ALA A 195 -18.18 -14.14 21.79
N LEU A 196 -17.65 -14.05 20.57
CA LEU A 196 -17.83 -12.88 19.72
C LEU A 196 -19.30 -12.70 19.33
N ALA A 197 -20.02 -13.76 18.94
CA ALA A 197 -21.44 -13.67 18.62
C ALA A 197 -22.27 -13.10 19.79
N ARG A 198 -21.97 -13.51 21.04
CA ARG A 198 -22.63 -13.01 22.25
C ARG A 198 -22.29 -11.55 22.54
N LEU A 199 -21.03 -11.16 22.37
CA LEU A 199 -20.61 -9.76 22.48
C LEU A 199 -21.39 -8.89 21.47
N LEU A 200 -21.44 -9.29 20.21
CA LEU A 200 -22.16 -8.57 19.15
C LEU A 200 -23.66 -8.46 19.47
N ALA A 201 -24.29 -9.54 19.92
CA ALA A 201 -25.70 -9.54 20.32
C ALA A 201 -25.98 -8.59 21.50
N SER A 202 -25.04 -8.47 22.45
CA SER A 202 -25.18 -7.60 23.62
C SER A 202 -25.01 -6.12 23.24
N VAL A 203 -24.01 -5.81 22.40
CA VAL A 203 -23.64 -4.44 22.03
C VAL A 203 -24.60 -3.85 20.97
N LEU A 204 -25.12 -4.69 20.08
CA LEU A 204 -25.97 -4.30 18.94
C LEU A 204 -27.40 -4.87 19.07
N LYS A 205 -27.90 -5.02 20.30
CA LYS A 205 -29.23 -5.62 20.59
C LYS A 205 -30.40 -4.93 19.88
N ASP A 206 -30.30 -3.62 19.65
CA ASP A 206 -31.34 -2.79 19.04
C ASP A 206 -31.18 -2.66 17.51
N GLU A 207 -30.14 -3.27 16.92
CA GLU A 207 -29.84 -3.19 15.50
C GLU A 207 -30.35 -4.45 14.76
N PRO A 208 -31.40 -4.35 13.93
CA PRO A 208 -32.02 -5.51 13.30
C PRO A 208 -31.10 -6.18 12.26
N ALA A 209 -30.29 -5.40 11.55
CA ALA A 209 -29.29 -5.86 10.59
C ALA A 209 -27.87 -5.72 11.16
N ARG A 210 -27.66 -6.15 12.41
CA ARG A 210 -26.33 -6.09 13.06
C ARG A 210 -25.30 -6.96 12.35
N ILE A 211 -24.03 -6.60 12.51
CA ILE A 211 -22.89 -7.44 12.13
C ILE A 211 -22.91 -8.79 12.86
N THR A 212 -22.46 -9.85 12.17
CA THR A 212 -22.53 -11.23 12.66
C THR A 212 -21.30 -12.04 12.29
N VAL A 213 -21.06 -13.10 13.06
CA VAL A 213 -20.20 -14.24 12.68
C VAL A 213 -21.09 -15.45 12.37
N PRO A 214 -20.61 -16.46 11.64
CA PRO A 214 -21.38 -17.67 11.38
C PRO A 214 -21.85 -18.37 12.65
N ASP A 215 -23.00 -19.04 12.58
CA ASP A 215 -23.39 -19.99 13.61
C ASP A 215 -22.41 -21.17 13.63
N VAL A 216 -22.03 -21.62 14.83
CA VAL A 216 -21.02 -22.65 15.00
C VAL A 216 -21.44 -23.74 16.00
N VAL A 217 -20.92 -24.94 15.79
CA VAL A 217 -20.95 -26.05 16.75
C VAL A 217 -19.52 -26.32 17.22
N SER A 218 -19.28 -26.05 18.50
CA SER A 218 -17.97 -26.22 19.13
C SER A 218 -17.73 -27.65 19.64
N ARG A 219 -16.49 -28.13 19.47
CA ARG A 219 -15.98 -29.40 19.99
C ARG A 219 -14.59 -29.19 20.59
N ASP A 220 -14.05 -30.23 21.22
CA ASP A 220 -12.74 -30.16 21.85
C ASP A 220 -11.63 -29.99 20.81
N GLY A 221 -11.07 -28.78 20.73
CA GLY A 221 -9.98 -28.41 19.83
C GLY A 221 -10.35 -28.19 18.36
N TYR A 222 -11.63 -28.31 17.97
CA TYR A 222 -12.10 -28.08 16.59
C TYR A 222 -13.56 -27.57 16.57
N GLY A 223 -14.10 -27.26 15.39
CA GLY A 223 -15.52 -26.93 15.27
C GLY A 223 -16.07 -26.94 13.85
N TRP A 224 -17.37 -26.75 13.78
CA TRP A 224 -18.15 -26.67 12.54
C TRP A 224 -18.82 -25.31 12.46
N ALA A 225 -18.88 -24.72 11.28
CA ALA A 225 -19.56 -23.45 11.04
C ALA A 225 -20.55 -23.58 9.88
N ARG A 226 -21.64 -22.81 9.97
CA ARG A 226 -22.56 -22.61 8.86
C ARG A 226 -21.86 -21.88 7.73
N HIS A 227 -22.05 -22.33 6.49
CA HIS A 227 -21.59 -21.58 5.34
C HIS A 227 -22.44 -20.31 5.14
N VAL A 228 -21.77 -19.16 4.98
CA VAL A 228 -22.44 -17.89 4.72
C VAL A 228 -22.52 -17.69 3.21
N GLN A 229 -23.74 -17.61 2.69
CA GLN A 229 -23.93 -17.35 1.27
C GLN A 229 -23.74 -15.87 0.96
N HIS A 230 -22.94 -15.59 -0.07
CA HIS A 230 -22.81 -14.25 -0.61
C HIS A 230 -24.11 -13.78 -1.28
N ARG A 231 -24.47 -12.52 -1.02
CA ARG A 231 -25.61 -11.83 -1.65
C ARG A 231 -25.27 -10.35 -1.79
N HIS A 232 -25.48 -9.79 -2.98
CA HIS A 232 -25.41 -8.33 -3.15
C HIS A 232 -26.57 -7.62 -2.43
N CYS A 233 -26.31 -6.37 -2.03
CA CYS A 233 -27.33 -5.47 -1.51
C CYS A 233 -28.38 -5.14 -2.58
N ASP A 234 -29.65 -5.05 -2.16
CA ASP A 234 -30.76 -4.62 -2.99
C ASP A 234 -31.00 -3.11 -2.80
N GLY A 235 -30.30 -2.32 -3.61
CA GLY A 235 -30.42 -0.87 -3.67
C GLY A 235 -29.70 -0.07 -2.58
N GLU A 236 -29.81 1.25 -2.70
CA GLU A 236 -29.10 2.26 -1.89
C GLU A 236 -29.28 2.06 -0.37
N ARG A 237 -30.48 1.69 0.06
CA ARG A 237 -30.78 1.53 1.50
C ARG A 237 -29.99 0.39 2.12
N GLU A 238 -29.88 -0.76 1.44
CA GLU A 238 -29.08 -1.88 1.95
C GLU A 238 -27.58 -1.56 1.89
N LEU A 239 -27.13 -0.87 0.83
CA LEU A 239 -25.74 -0.42 0.70
C LEU A 239 -25.31 0.48 1.86
N ARG A 240 -26.11 1.50 2.22
CA ARG A 240 -25.81 2.36 3.37
C ARG A 240 -25.69 1.58 4.68
N VAL A 241 -26.58 0.61 4.90
CA VAL A 241 -26.52 -0.26 6.09
C VAL A 241 -25.25 -1.11 6.08
N PHE A 242 -24.86 -1.67 4.92
CA PHE A 242 -23.63 -2.45 4.78
C PHE A 242 -22.39 -1.63 5.16
N TYR A 243 -22.23 -0.44 4.57
CA TYR A 243 -21.06 0.41 4.83
C TYR A 243 -21.05 0.94 6.28
N ARG A 244 -22.21 1.27 6.84
CA ARG A 244 -22.30 1.58 8.27
C ARG A 244 -21.88 0.40 9.16
N ASN A 245 -22.24 -0.82 8.77
CA ASN A 245 -21.84 -2.04 9.46
C ASN A 245 -20.34 -2.35 9.33
N LEU A 246 -19.67 -1.94 8.25
CA LEU A 246 -18.20 -1.98 8.20
C LEU A 246 -17.60 -1.07 9.29
N GLY A 247 -18.19 0.11 9.51
CA GLY A 247 -17.86 0.97 10.65
C GLY A 247 -18.03 0.28 12.01
N HIS A 248 -19.10 -0.51 12.17
CA HIS A 248 -19.30 -1.32 13.37
C HIS A 248 -18.18 -2.36 13.58
N TRP A 249 -17.76 -3.06 12.51
CA TRP A 249 -16.65 -3.99 12.60
C TRP A 249 -15.34 -3.32 12.99
N LEU A 250 -15.04 -2.13 12.45
CA LEU A 250 -13.85 -1.36 12.83
C LEU A 250 -13.84 -1.04 14.33
N ALA A 251 -14.98 -0.67 14.90
CA ALA A 251 -15.06 -0.35 16.33
C ALA A 251 -14.88 -1.60 17.22
N VAL A 252 -15.51 -2.72 16.86
CA VAL A 252 -15.36 -4.00 17.59
C VAL A 252 -13.92 -4.50 17.52
N MET A 253 -13.31 -4.49 16.34
CA MET A 253 -11.94 -4.96 16.15
C MET A 253 -10.92 -4.03 16.80
N ARG A 254 -11.20 -2.72 16.83
CA ARG A 254 -10.40 -1.74 17.57
C ARG A 254 -10.41 -1.99 19.08
N LEU A 255 -11.56 -2.38 19.65
CA LEU A 255 -11.70 -2.77 21.05
C LEU A 255 -10.95 -4.06 21.34
N LEU A 256 -11.20 -5.12 20.57
CA LEU A 256 -10.66 -6.46 20.81
C LEU A 256 -9.19 -6.58 20.41
N GLY A 257 -8.63 -5.63 19.66
CA GLY A 257 -7.32 -5.78 19.04
C GLY A 257 -7.31 -6.90 18.00
N GLY A 258 -8.39 -7.00 17.21
CA GLY A 258 -8.49 -7.93 16.09
C GLY A 258 -7.57 -7.53 14.93
N SER A 259 -7.05 -8.52 14.22
CA SER A 259 -6.20 -8.36 13.04
C SER A 259 -6.55 -9.40 11.97
N ASP A 260 -5.90 -9.36 10.80
CA ASP A 260 -6.01 -10.40 9.76
C ASP A 260 -7.40 -10.52 9.11
N LEU A 261 -8.20 -9.45 9.10
CA LEU A 261 -9.49 -9.40 8.40
C LEU A 261 -9.35 -9.00 6.92
N HIS A 262 -8.64 -9.83 6.17
CA HIS A 262 -8.50 -9.68 4.72
C HIS A 262 -9.79 -10.02 3.97
N ALA A 263 -9.80 -9.78 2.66
CA ALA A 263 -10.98 -9.96 1.80
C ALA A 263 -11.57 -11.37 1.84
N GLU A 264 -10.76 -12.42 1.99
CA GLU A 264 -11.22 -13.81 2.13
C GLU A 264 -11.99 -14.07 3.43
N ASN A 265 -11.81 -13.25 4.46
CA ASN A 265 -12.40 -13.42 5.79
C ASN A 265 -13.70 -12.65 5.97
N LEU A 266 -14.16 -11.91 4.96
CA LEU A 266 -15.42 -11.17 4.96
C LEU A 266 -16.34 -11.66 3.83
N VAL A 267 -17.59 -11.97 4.16
CA VAL A 267 -18.65 -12.27 3.19
C VAL A 267 -19.72 -11.19 3.24
N ALA A 268 -20.03 -10.60 2.10
CA ALA A 268 -21.19 -9.72 1.96
C ALA A 268 -22.47 -10.55 1.87
N ALA A 269 -23.26 -10.56 2.95
CA ALA A 269 -24.55 -11.24 3.02
C ALA A 269 -25.70 -10.22 2.94
N GLY A 270 -25.80 -9.52 1.81
CA GLY A 270 -26.66 -8.35 1.66
C GLY A 270 -26.17 -7.19 2.53
N PRO A 271 -27.02 -6.55 3.36
CA PRO A 271 -26.62 -5.43 4.20
C PRO A 271 -25.76 -5.82 5.41
N VAL A 272 -25.49 -7.12 5.61
CA VAL A 272 -24.75 -7.64 6.76
C VAL A 272 -23.37 -8.15 6.32
N PRO A 273 -22.29 -7.38 6.54
CA PRO A 273 -20.93 -7.87 6.37
C PRO A 273 -20.64 -8.90 7.48
N THR A 274 -20.41 -10.16 7.08
CA THR A 274 -20.22 -11.28 8.00
C THR A 274 -18.75 -11.70 8.03
N VAL A 275 -18.12 -11.64 9.20
CA VAL A 275 -16.74 -12.10 9.39
C VAL A 275 -16.76 -13.62 9.59
N VAL A 276 -16.20 -14.36 8.64
CA VAL A 276 -16.22 -15.83 8.66
C VAL A 276 -15.04 -16.44 9.39
N ASP A 277 -13.97 -15.67 9.60
CA ASP A 277 -12.83 -16.06 10.44
C ASP A 277 -12.44 -14.94 11.41
N CYS A 278 -12.47 -15.25 12.71
CA CYS A 278 -12.19 -14.31 13.80
C CYS A 278 -11.23 -14.93 14.82
N GLU A 279 -10.31 -15.78 14.39
CA GLU A 279 -9.37 -16.46 15.31
C GLU A 279 -8.24 -15.55 15.83
N THR A 280 -8.03 -14.40 15.20
CA THR A 280 -6.96 -13.42 15.45
C THR A 280 -7.43 -12.22 16.29
N LEU A 281 -8.14 -12.48 17.38
CA LEU A 281 -8.55 -11.46 18.36
C LEU A 281 -7.50 -11.31 19.47
N PHE A 282 -7.47 -10.14 20.13
CA PHE A 282 -6.53 -9.84 21.21
C PHE A 282 -5.06 -9.96 20.79
N THR A 283 -4.73 -9.71 19.52
CA THR A 283 -3.36 -9.84 19.01
C THR A 283 -2.37 -9.05 19.89
N PRO A 284 -1.34 -9.71 20.45
CA PRO A 284 -0.33 -9.06 21.27
C PRO A 284 0.38 -7.96 20.48
N ARG A 285 0.60 -6.81 21.12
CA ARG A 285 1.44 -5.76 20.55
C ARG A 285 2.84 -5.87 21.16
N PRO A 286 3.88 -6.05 20.34
CA PRO A 286 5.24 -6.11 20.87
C PRO A 286 5.61 -4.78 21.53
N PRO A 287 6.54 -4.81 22.51
CA PRO A 287 7.13 -3.58 23.01
C PRO A 287 7.79 -2.84 21.86
N PHE A 288 7.69 -1.52 21.93
CA PHE A 288 8.27 -0.65 20.93
C PHE A 288 9.73 -0.34 21.27
N GLU A 289 10.62 -0.56 20.31
CA GLU A 289 12.03 -0.16 20.40
C GLU A 289 12.26 1.10 19.55
N PRO A 290 12.76 2.21 20.12
CA PRO A 290 13.05 3.43 19.38
C PRO A 290 13.97 3.20 18.18
N THR A 291 13.57 3.68 17.01
CA THR A 291 14.31 3.45 15.76
C THR A 291 15.58 4.32 15.66
N GLY A 292 15.59 5.40 16.42
CA GLY A 292 16.59 6.47 16.37
C GLY A 292 16.28 7.57 15.36
N TYR A 293 15.20 7.44 14.55
CA TYR A 293 14.77 8.48 13.60
C TYR A 293 14.02 9.65 14.27
N GLY A 294 13.66 9.51 15.55
CA GLY A 294 12.92 10.50 16.33
C GLY A 294 11.65 9.91 16.94
N LEU A 295 11.38 10.19 18.21
CA LEU A 295 10.28 9.56 18.94
C LEU A 295 8.90 9.95 18.41
N ALA A 296 8.76 11.09 17.74
CA ALA A 296 7.51 11.47 17.09
C ALA A 296 7.21 10.62 15.85
N LEU A 297 8.23 10.29 15.05
CA LEU A 297 8.07 9.40 13.89
C LEU A 297 7.71 7.99 14.36
N ASP A 298 8.42 7.52 15.37
CA ASP A 298 8.17 6.27 16.07
C ASP A 298 6.74 6.20 16.63
N ARG A 299 6.32 7.24 17.36
CA ARG A 299 4.96 7.39 17.88
C ARG A 299 3.92 7.41 16.76
N ALA A 300 4.17 8.14 15.67
CA ALA A 300 3.25 8.18 14.53
C ALA A 300 3.09 6.79 13.88
N ALA A 301 4.18 6.05 13.69
CA ALA A 301 4.13 4.68 13.19
C ALA A 301 3.36 3.75 14.13
N LEU A 302 3.55 3.88 15.45
CA LEU A 302 2.79 3.14 16.47
C LEU A 302 1.31 3.50 16.47
N LEU A 303 0.97 4.77 16.31
CA LEU A 303 -0.41 5.24 16.24
C LEU A 303 -1.10 4.65 15.01
N VAL A 304 -0.45 4.69 13.83
CA VAL A 304 -0.97 4.08 12.59
C VAL A 304 -1.13 2.57 12.76
N GLY A 305 -0.07 1.84 13.13
CA GLY A 305 -0.13 0.38 13.31
C GLY A 305 -1.03 -0.06 14.47
N GLY A 306 -1.27 0.84 15.42
CA GLY A 306 -2.12 0.63 16.59
C GLY A 306 -3.57 1.10 16.43
N SER A 307 -3.90 1.71 15.29
CA SER A 307 -5.24 2.17 14.93
C SER A 307 -6.09 1.04 14.32
N VAL A 308 -7.28 1.40 13.87
CA VAL A 308 -8.14 0.59 12.99
C VAL A 308 -7.45 0.06 11.71
N LEU A 309 -6.36 0.67 11.24
CA LEU A 309 -5.65 0.20 10.04
C LEU A 309 -5.03 -1.18 10.25
N GLY A 310 -4.60 -1.50 11.47
CA GLY A 310 -4.02 -2.81 11.83
C GLY A 310 -5.03 -3.97 11.85
N THR A 311 -6.31 -3.72 11.59
CA THR A 311 -7.36 -4.76 11.58
C THR A 311 -7.31 -5.65 10.34
N GLY A 312 -6.74 -5.16 9.23
CA GLY A 312 -6.81 -5.80 7.92
C GLY A 312 -8.07 -5.45 7.12
N LEU A 313 -9.05 -4.78 7.74
CA LEU A 313 -10.31 -4.41 7.06
C LEU A 313 -10.14 -3.21 6.13
N LEU A 314 -9.35 -2.21 6.54
CA LEU A 314 -9.15 -0.97 5.80
C LEU A 314 -8.11 -1.10 4.68
N PRO A 315 -8.30 -0.35 3.57
CA PRO A 315 -7.36 -0.32 2.45
C PRO A 315 -5.91 -0.05 2.86
N GLY A 316 -5.00 -0.79 2.23
CA GLY A 316 -3.57 -0.74 2.50
C GLY A 316 -2.80 -1.60 1.50
N ARG A 317 -2.28 -0.96 0.45
CA ARG A 317 -1.51 -1.66 -0.59
C ARG A 317 -0.23 -2.30 -0.05
N GLY A 318 -0.03 -3.57 -0.39
CA GLY A 318 1.11 -4.37 0.01
C GLY A 318 2.42 -3.87 -0.56
N LEU A 319 3.47 -3.90 0.27
CA LEU A 319 4.84 -3.50 -0.10
C LEU A 319 5.73 -4.68 -0.51
N ALA A 320 5.27 -5.92 -0.31
CA ALA A 320 6.07 -7.11 -0.56
C ALA A 320 6.27 -7.34 -2.07
N LEU A 321 7.46 -7.79 -2.46
CA LEU A 321 7.90 -7.84 -3.87
C LEU A 321 6.95 -8.64 -4.78
N GLY A 322 6.39 -9.75 -4.31
CA GLY A 322 5.48 -10.60 -5.10
C GLY A 322 4.03 -10.09 -5.16
N TRP A 323 3.66 -9.18 -4.28
CA TRP A 323 2.30 -8.67 -4.07
C TRP A 323 2.28 -7.14 -4.07
N ARG A 324 3.25 -6.54 -4.75
CA ARG A 324 3.51 -5.11 -4.68
C ARG A 324 2.34 -4.35 -5.29
N GLY A 325 1.72 -3.47 -4.50
CA GLY A 325 0.55 -2.70 -4.92
C GLY A 325 -0.78 -3.43 -4.79
N VAL A 326 -0.79 -4.74 -4.47
CA VAL A 326 -2.03 -5.49 -4.22
C VAL A 326 -2.60 -5.09 -2.88
N ASP A 327 -3.89 -4.79 -2.85
CA ASP A 327 -4.65 -4.57 -1.63
C ASP A 327 -5.46 -5.83 -1.28
N THR A 328 -5.06 -6.50 -0.19
CA THR A 328 -5.74 -7.71 0.31
C THR A 328 -6.77 -7.38 1.39
N SER A 329 -6.98 -6.10 1.73
CA SER A 329 -7.92 -5.72 2.77
C SER A 329 -9.36 -6.00 2.37
N ALA A 330 -10.23 -6.22 3.36
CA ALA A 330 -11.63 -6.54 3.08
C ALA A 330 -12.39 -5.41 2.38
N ILE A 331 -12.01 -4.15 2.55
CA ILE A 331 -12.66 -3.01 1.89
C ILE A 331 -11.91 -2.61 0.61
N GLY A 332 -10.59 -2.68 0.58
CA GLY A 332 -9.75 -2.20 -0.53
C GLY A 332 -9.49 -3.23 -1.64
N SER A 333 -9.79 -4.52 -1.42
CA SER A 333 -9.64 -5.56 -2.45
C SER A 333 -10.77 -5.50 -3.49
N LEU A 334 -10.77 -4.44 -4.29
CA LEU A 334 -11.85 -4.12 -5.23
C LEU A 334 -11.74 -4.96 -6.51
N PRO A 335 -12.86 -5.49 -7.05
CA PRO A 335 -12.86 -6.31 -8.25
C PRO A 335 -12.32 -5.53 -9.46
N GLY A 336 -11.43 -6.16 -10.25
CA GLY A 336 -10.89 -5.57 -11.48
C GLY A 336 -9.84 -4.47 -11.28
N GLN A 337 -9.58 -4.02 -10.05
CA GLN A 337 -8.67 -2.90 -9.76
C GLN A 337 -7.36 -3.33 -9.08
N GLN A 338 -7.17 -4.63 -8.85
CA GLN A 338 -5.93 -5.16 -8.27
C GLN A 338 -4.85 -5.32 -9.36
N PRO A 339 -3.60 -4.89 -9.12
CA PRO A 339 -2.53 -5.15 -10.06
C PRO A 339 -2.33 -6.66 -10.19
N ALA A 340 -2.08 -7.12 -11.43
CA ALA A 340 -1.82 -8.53 -11.69
C ALA A 340 -0.40 -8.89 -11.22
N PRO A 341 -0.22 -9.70 -10.16
CA PRO A 341 1.12 -10.10 -9.74
C PRO A 341 1.79 -10.97 -10.80
N LYS A 342 3.10 -10.76 -10.98
CA LYS A 342 3.95 -11.63 -11.81
C LYS A 342 4.21 -12.93 -11.06
N VAL A 343 3.54 -14.00 -11.47
CA VAL A 343 3.67 -15.33 -10.85
C VAL A 343 4.35 -16.32 -11.80
N PRO A 344 5.11 -17.30 -11.27
CA PRO A 344 5.68 -18.34 -12.11
C PRO A 344 4.57 -19.24 -12.70
N VAL A 345 4.61 -19.42 -14.01
CA VAL A 345 3.76 -20.32 -14.80
C VAL A 345 4.63 -21.30 -15.59
N ILE A 346 4.06 -22.45 -15.95
CA ILE A 346 4.74 -23.44 -16.80
C ILE A 346 4.28 -23.19 -18.24
N VAL A 347 5.22 -22.87 -19.12
CA VAL A 347 5.00 -22.73 -20.57
C VAL A 347 5.49 -23.98 -21.30
N ASP A 348 4.98 -24.21 -22.51
CA ASP A 348 5.31 -25.38 -23.34
C ASP A 348 5.05 -26.73 -22.65
N ALA A 349 4.10 -26.75 -21.71
CA ALA A 349 3.65 -27.97 -21.04
C ALA A 349 3.18 -29.02 -22.08
N GLY A 350 3.51 -30.29 -21.84
CA GLY A 350 3.29 -31.35 -22.82
C GLY A 350 4.43 -31.54 -23.83
N THR A 351 5.54 -30.81 -23.68
CA THR A 351 6.74 -30.94 -24.52
C THR A 351 8.01 -30.99 -23.67
N ASP A 352 9.09 -31.53 -24.22
CA ASP A 352 10.41 -31.53 -23.57
C ASP A 352 11.06 -30.13 -23.42
N ALA A 353 10.42 -29.08 -23.96
CA ALA A 353 10.81 -27.68 -23.80
C ALA A 353 10.11 -26.98 -22.63
N ALA A 354 9.27 -27.70 -21.86
CA ALA A 354 8.54 -27.14 -20.74
C ALA A 354 9.47 -26.44 -19.73
N ARG A 355 9.14 -25.21 -19.36
CA ARG A 355 9.95 -24.38 -18.47
C ARG A 355 9.09 -23.42 -17.65
N ILE A 356 9.71 -22.79 -16.66
CA ILE A 356 9.06 -21.74 -15.87
C ILE A 356 9.30 -20.39 -16.54
N GLU A 357 8.22 -19.67 -16.80
CA GLU A 357 8.23 -18.24 -17.14
C GLU A 357 7.38 -17.48 -16.12
N HIS A 358 7.50 -16.15 -16.09
CA HIS A 358 6.62 -15.32 -15.26
C HIS A 358 5.50 -14.76 -16.14
N ALA A 359 4.28 -14.88 -15.68
CA ALA A 359 3.11 -14.28 -16.31
C ALA A 359 2.33 -13.45 -15.29
N GLU A 360 1.71 -12.38 -15.77
CA GLU A 360 0.77 -11.58 -14.99
C GLU A 360 -0.55 -12.35 -14.89
N VAL A 361 -1.00 -12.61 -13.66
CA VAL A 361 -2.22 -13.36 -13.41
C VAL A 361 -3.18 -12.49 -12.60
N PRO A 362 -4.41 -12.25 -13.07
CA PRO A 362 -5.41 -11.51 -12.31
C PRO A 362 -5.70 -12.18 -10.97
N ILE A 363 -5.89 -11.36 -9.94
CA ILE A 363 -6.32 -11.85 -8.63
C ILE A 363 -7.83 -12.13 -8.70
N PRO A 364 -8.28 -13.35 -8.35
CA PRO A 364 -9.71 -13.65 -8.30
C PRO A 364 -10.42 -12.74 -7.30
N ALA A 365 -11.60 -12.24 -7.67
CA ALA A 365 -12.43 -11.45 -6.75
C ALA A 365 -12.92 -12.32 -5.59
N ALA A 366 -12.80 -11.80 -4.37
CA ALA A 366 -13.42 -12.38 -3.18
C ALA A 366 -14.91 -11.98 -3.08
N VAL A 367 -15.62 -12.60 -2.14
CA VAL A 367 -17.07 -12.38 -1.92
C VAL A 367 -17.36 -11.33 -0.82
N ASN A 368 -16.43 -10.40 -0.63
CA ASN A 368 -16.41 -9.38 0.42
C ASN A 368 -17.24 -8.12 0.07
N HIS A 369 -17.57 -7.91 -1.21
CA HIS A 369 -18.22 -6.68 -1.66
C HIS A 369 -19.74 -6.79 -1.78
N PRO A 370 -20.47 -5.70 -1.45
CA PRO A 370 -21.93 -5.69 -1.43
C PRO A 370 -22.57 -5.45 -2.81
N SER A 371 -21.78 -5.11 -3.82
CA SER A 371 -22.20 -4.91 -5.21
C SER A 371 -21.13 -5.41 -6.18
N PRO A 372 -21.48 -5.67 -7.46
CA PRO A 372 -20.50 -6.01 -8.50
C PRO A 372 -19.48 -4.89 -8.75
N GLU A 373 -19.94 -3.63 -8.65
CA GLU A 373 -19.18 -2.41 -8.85
C GLU A 373 -19.24 -1.57 -7.56
N PRO A 374 -18.40 -1.87 -6.55
CA PRO A 374 -18.37 -1.12 -5.30
C PRO A 374 -17.80 0.28 -5.52
N VAL A 375 -18.47 1.31 -5.00
CA VAL A 375 -18.02 2.72 -5.06
C VAL A 375 -17.79 3.23 -3.64
N LEU A 376 -16.59 3.01 -3.10
CA LEU A 376 -16.26 3.33 -1.70
C LEU A 376 -16.45 4.81 -1.37
N GLY A 377 -16.07 5.69 -2.30
CA GLY A 377 -16.17 7.14 -2.13
C GLY A 377 -17.59 7.68 -1.97
N ALA A 378 -18.63 6.92 -2.32
CA ALA A 378 -20.02 7.32 -2.09
C ALA A 378 -20.52 7.04 -0.66
N TYR A 379 -19.83 6.17 0.09
CA TYR A 379 -20.31 5.65 1.38
C TYR A 379 -19.30 5.74 2.53
N TRP A 380 -18.14 6.37 2.34
CA TRP A 380 -17.13 6.48 3.40
C TRP A 380 -17.66 7.18 4.66
N ASP A 381 -18.56 8.16 4.49
CA ASP A 381 -19.27 8.82 5.59
C ASP A 381 -20.06 7.83 6.47
N GLU A 382 -20.71 6.84 5.86
CA GLU A 382 -21.46 5.81 6.59
C GLU A 382 -20.50 4.93 7.40
N VAL A 383 -19.31 4.60 6.86
CA VAL A 383 -18.27 3.86 7.59
C VAL A 383 -17.79 4.65 8.81
N VAL A 384 -17.47 5.94 8.62
CA VAL A 384 -17.01 6.82 9.70
C VAL A 384 -18.10 7.02 10.75
N ALA A 385 -19.36 7.21 10.34
CA ALA A 385 -20.50 7.36 11.23
C ALA A 385 -20.79 6.09 12.03
N GLY A 386 -20.74 4.92 11.38
CA GLY A 386 -20.89 3.61 12.04
C GLY A 386 -19.81 3.37 13.09
N PHE A 387 -18.55 3.65 12.75
CA PHE A 387 -17.44 3.55 13.69
C PHE A 387 -17.63 4.50 14.88
N GLY A 388 -17.95 5.78 14.62
CA GLY A 388 -18.15 6.78 15.66
C GLY A 388 -19.28 6.40 16.63
N GLY A 389 -20.46 6.08 16.08
CA GLY A 389 -21.65 5.76 16.88
C GLY A 389 -21.47 4.51 17.75
N LEU A 390 -20.86 3.45 17.21
CA LEU A 390 -20.60 2.24 18.00
C LEU A 390 -19.48 2.45 19.02
N SER A 391 -18.43 3.19 18.67
CA SER A 391 -17.35 3.50 19.61
C SER A 391 -17.86 4.27 20.82
N GLU A 392 -18.75 5.25 20.62
CA GLU A 392 -19.39 5.97 21.73
C GLU A 392 -20.26 5.06 22.60
N ARG A 393 -21.02 4.15 21.99
CA ARG A 393 -21.81 3.14 22.72
C ARG A 393 -20.91 2.25 23.58
N LEU A 394 -19.85 1.71 23.01
CA LEU A 394 -18.85 0.90 23.73
C LEU A 394 -18.18 1.68 24.87
N ARG A 395 -17.91 2.98 24.69
CA ARG A 395 -17.39 3.85 25.78
C ARG A 395 -18.39 4.05 26.90
N ARG A 396 -19.69 4.16 26.61
CA ARG A 396 -20.72 4.21 27.66
C ARG A 396 -20.79 2.90 28.44
N MET A 397 -20.75 1.76 27.75
CA MET A 397 -20.74 0.44 28.39
C MET A 397 -19.50 0.23 29.26
N ASP A 398 -18.31 0.64 28.81
CA ASP A 398 -17.07 0.58 29.60
C ASP A 398 -17.18 1.42 30.89
N ARG A 399 -17.69 2.65 30.80
CA ARG A 399 -17.93 3.52 31.98
C ARG A 399 -18.98 2.94 32.94
N ALA A 400 -19.95 2.19 32.43
CA ALA A 400 -20.96 1.50 33.23
C ALA A 400 -20.44 0.17 33.84
N GLY A 401 -19.21 -0.26 33.51
CA GLY A 401 -18.65 -1.54 33.95
C GLY A 401 -19.24 -2.76 33.25
N GLU A 402 -19.99 -2.56 32.16
CA GLU A 402 -20.67 -3.65 31.42
C GLU A 402 -19.73 -4.36 30.44
N LEU A 403 -18.65 -3.71 30.01
CA LEU A 403 -17.77 -4.22 28.96
C LEU A 403 -16.79 -5.28 29.45
N GLU A 404 -16.22 -5.08 30.64
CA GLU A 404 -15.19 -5.97 31.20
C GLU A 404 -15.69 -7.42 31.42
N PRO A 405 -16.90 -7.65 31.96
CA PRO A 405 -17.46 -9.01 32.04
C PRO A 405 -17.61 -9.70 30.68
N LEU A 406 -18.01 -8.95 29.64
CA LEU A 406 -18.16 -9.50 28.28
C LEU A 406 -16.81 -9.89 27.68
N LEU A 407 -15.75 -9.12 27.96
CA LEU A 407 -14.39 -9.44 27.49
C LEU A 407 -13.72 -10.56 28.30
N ALA A 408 -14.09 -10.72 29.57
CA ALA A 408 -13.58 -11.80 30.41
C ALA A 408 -13.96 -13.20 29.90
N GLU A 409 -15.05 -13.33 29.12
CA GLU A 409 -15.43 -14.58 28.45
C GLU A 409 -14.34 -15.10 27.49
N PHE A 410 -13.47 -14.22 26.98
CA PHE A 410 -12.39 -14.60 26.07
C PHE A 410 -11.12 -15.07 26.80
N ALA A 411 -10.98 -14.83 28.11
CA ALA A 411 -9.71 -14.94 28.84
C ALA A 411 -8.99 -16.28 28.64
N ASP A 412 -9.73 -17.38 28.65
CA ASP A 412 -9.19 -18.74 28.56
C ASP A 412 -9.43 -19.41 27.21
N LEU A 413 -9.97 -18.67 26.23
CA LEU A 413 -10.23 -19.20 24.90
C LEU A 413 -8.96 -19.14 24.04
N PRO A 414 -8.64 -20.21 23.29
CA PRO A 414 -7.48 -20.20 22.40
C PRO A 414 -7.70 -19.25 21.22
N ILE A 415 -6.74 -18.37 21.00
CA ILE A 415 -6.67 -17.44 19.85
C ILE A 415 -5.41 -17.72 19.02
N ARG A 416 -5.45 -17.43 17.73
CA ARG A 416 -4.29 -17.47 16.82
C ARG A 416 -3.56 -16.14 16.89
N VAL A 417 -2.24 -16.19 16.83
CA VAL A 417 -1.39 -15.00 16.66
C VAL A 417 -0.55 -15.20 15.41
N VAL A 418 -0.47 -14.18 14.57
CA VAL A 418 0.29 -14.22 13.31
C VAL A 418 1.52 -13.33 13.46
N PRO A 419 2.64 -13.84 14.00
CA PRO A 419 3.84 -13.01 14.20
C PRO A 419 4.51 -12.64 12.88
N ARG A 420 4.36 -13.47 11.84
CA ARG A 420 4.86 -13.24 10.48
C ARG A 420 3.74 -13.52 9.48
N SER A 421 3.68 -12.75 8.41
CA SER A 421 2.67 -12.94 7.36
C SER A 421 2.79 -14.32 6.72
N THR A 422 1.66 -14.92 6.34
CA THR A 422 1.63 -16.16 5.54
C THR A 422 2.47 -16.02 4.27
N GLU A 423 2.50 -14.85 3.64
CA GLU A 423 3.33 -14.59 2.46
C GLU A 423 4.83 -14.84 2.73
N THR A 424 5.34 -14.36 3.87
CA THR A 424 6.74 -14.59 4.27
C THR A 424 7.03 -16.09 4.34
N TYR A 425 6.13 -16.86 4.95
CA TYR A 425 6.25 -18.31 5.06
C TYR A 425 6.10 -19.01 3.70
N ALA A 426 5.21 -18.54 2.82
CA ALA A 426 5.04 -19.08 1.49
C ALA A 426 6.31 -18.89 0.62
N GLU A 427 6.97 -17.73 0.70
CA GLU A 427 8.24 -17.47 0.01
C GLU A 427 9.38 -18.34 0.55
N LEU A 428 9.52 -18.43 1.88
CA LEU A 428 10.54 -19.29 2.49
C LEU A 428 10.28 -20.77 2.19
N GLY A 429 9.02 -21.20 2.22
CA GLY A 429 8.61 -22.53 1.78
C GLY A 429 9.01 -22.79 0.33
N ARG A 430 8.73 -21.85 -0.60
CA ARG A 430 9.16 -21.97 -2.00
C ARG A 430 10.68 -22.05 -2.14
N MET A 431 11.44 -21.33 -1.32
CA MET A 431 12.90 -21.42 -1.27
C MET A 431 13.37 -22.79 -0.77
N LEU A 432 12.78 -23.31 0.32
CA LEU A 432 13.17 -24.57 0.97
C LEU A 432 12.86 -25.82 0.13
N TRP A 433 11.93 -25.71 -0.82
CA TRP A 433 11.56 -26.75 -1.77
C TRP A 433 12.18 -26.55 -3.18
N HIS A 434 13.07 -25.57 -3.34
CA HIS A 434 13.81 -25.37 -4.59
C HIS A 434 14.83 -26.51 -4.83
N PRO A 435 15.10 -26.95 -6.08
CA PRO A 435 16.07 -28.03 -6.36
C PRO A 435 17.42 -27.86 -5.66
N ARG A 436 18.00 -26.64 -5.70
CA ARG A 436 19.22 -26.29 -4.96
C ARG A 436 19.12 -26.52 -3.44
N ALA A 437 17.98 -26.24 -2.83
CA ALA A 437 17.75 -26.43 -1.40
C ALA A 437 17.51 -27.90 -1.04
N LEU A 438 16.92 -28.68 -1.95
CA LEU A 438 16.76 -30.12 -1.79
C LEU A 438 18.09 -30.88 -1.96
N HIS A 439 19.01 -30.33 -2.75
CA HIS A 439 20.38 -30.84 -2.90
C HIS A 439 21.25 -30.58 -1.66
N ASP A 440 21.26 -29.34 -1.15
CA ASP A 440 21.99 -28.95 0.06
C ASP A 440 21.02 -28.36 1.10
N GLU A 441 20.27 -29.26 1.75
CA GLU A 441 19.32 -28.91 2.80
C GLU A 441 19.98 -28.20 4.00
N PRO A 442 21.16 -28.63 4.52
CA PRO A 442 21.83 -27.93 5.61
C PRO A 442 22.12 -26.46 5.32
N ALA A 443 22.60 -26.13 4.10
CA ALA A 443 22.80 -24.74 3.72
C ALA A 443 21.48 -23.97 3.59
N ALA A 444 20.44 -24.59 3.02
CA ALA A 444 19.12 -23.98 2.89
C ALA A 444 18.48 -23.66 4.25
N ARG A 445 18.59 -24.57 5.23
CA ARG A 445 18.15 -24.38 6.61
C ARG A 445 18.85 -23.20 7.27
N ARG A 446 20.18 -23.14 7.18
CA ARG A 446 20.97 -22.01 7.72
C ARG A 446 20.55 -20.68 7.07
N ARG A 447 20.29 -20.68 5.76
CA ARG A 447 19.81 -19.50 5.05
C ARG A 447 18.43 -19.07 5.51
N ALA A 448 17.47 -19.99 5.62
CA ALA A 448 16.11 -19.69 6.10
C ALA A 448 16.12 -19.14 7.53
N ALA A 449 16.85 -19.78 8.44
CA ALA A 449 17.01 -19.32 9.81
C ALA A 449 17.68 -17.93 9.86
N SER A 450 18.72 -17.70 9.06
CA SER A 450 19.37 -16.38 8.96
C SER A 450 18.43 -15.30 8.45
N LEU A 451 17.56 -15.61 7.48
CA LEU A 451 16.55 -14.67 6.97
C LEU A 451 15.48 -14.35 8.04
N LEU A 452 14.98 -15.36 8.76
CA LEU A 452 14.01 -15.17 9.85
C LEU A 452 14.59 -14.38 11.02
N ALA A 453 15.86 -14.63 11.39
CA ALA A 453 16.57 -13.88 12.43
C ALA A 453 16.83 -12.43 12.02
N ARG A 454 17.27 -12.19 10.77
CA ARG A 454 17.42 -10.84 10.23
C ARG A 454 16.09 -10.10 10.18
N GLN A 455 14.99 -10.79 9.85
CA GLN A 455 13.67 -10.19 9.87
C GLN A 455 13.29 -9.76 11.29
N ALA A 456 13.50 -10.62 12.29
CA ALA A 456 13.23 -10.30 13.69
C ALA A 456 14.09 -9.13 14.22
N ALA A 457 15.36 -9.03 13.78
CA ALA A 457 16.23 -7.92 14.14
C ALA A 457 15.80 -6.57 13.53
N ASN A 458 15.09 -6.58 12.39
CA ASN A 458 14.66 -5.37 11.70
C ASN A 458 13.20 -4.98 11.99
N LEU A 459 12.38 -5.92 12.48
CA LEU A 459 10.96 -5.72 12.75
C LEU A 459 10.63 -6.23 14.15
N PRO A 460 10.20 -5.36 15.09
CA PRO A 460 9.81 -5.78 16.43
C PRO A 460 8.62 -6.74 16.44
N GLY A 461 8.59 -7.67 17.39
CA GLY A 461 7.46 -8.60 17.59
C GLY A 461 7.45 -9.81 16.67
N ARG A 462 8.62 -10.29 16.27
CA ARG A 462 8.78 -11.53 15.51
C ARG A 462 9.70 -12.46 16.29
N PRO A 463 9.46 -13.78 16.27
CA PRO A 463 10.31 -14.74 16.96
C PRO A 463 11.78 -14.60 16.61
N ASP A 464 12.60 -14.31 17.60
CA ASP A 464 14.05 -14.12 17.53
C ASP A 464 14.82 -15.28 18.17
N ASP A 465 14.17 -16.08 19.01
CA ASP A 465 14.73 -17.28 19.61
C ASP A 465 15.12 -18.32 18.54
N PRO A 466 16.40 -18.74 18.47
CA PRO A 466 16.86 -19.74 17.51
C PRO A 466 16.09 -21.06 17.54
N ALA A 467 15.60 -21.51 18.71
CA ALA A 467 14.83 -22.73 18.83
C ALA A 467 13.43 -22.60 18.20
N VAL A 468 12.79 -21.43 18.35
CA VAL A 468 11.51 -21.13 17.70
C VAL A 468 11.70 -21.03 16.19
N ILE A 469 12.73 -20.31 15.74
CA ILE A 469 13.08 -20.19 14.32
C ILE A 469 13.36 -21.56 13.70
N ALA A 470 14.07 -22.44 14.40
CA ALA A 470 14.32 -23.80 13.94
C ALA A 470 13.00 -24.59 13.80
N ALA A 471 12.09 -24.47 14.76
CA ALA A 471 10.78 -25.12 14.69
C ALA A 471 9.90 -24.57 13.56
N GLU A 472 9.95 -23.26 13.28
CA GLU A 472 9.29 -22.66 12.11
C GLU A 472 9.83 -23.23 10.81
N VAL A 473 11.16 -23.30 10.65
CA VAL A 473 11.79 -23.88 9.45
C VAL A 473 11.35 -25.33 9.29
N GLU A 474 11.32 -26.11 10.37
CA GLU A 474 10.89 -27.50 10.35
C GLU A 474 9.45 -27.69 9.84
N GLU A 475 8.47 -26.90 10.31
CA GLU A 475 7.09 -27.00 9.80
C GLU A 475 7.01 -26.64 8.30
N LEU A 476 7.80 -25.66 7.83
CA LEU A 476 7.89 -25.34 6.40
C LEU A 476 8.48 -26.49 5.56
N LEU A 477 9.40 -27.27 6.14
CA LEU A 477 9.96 -28.46 5.50
C LEU A 477 8.95 -29.60 5.39
N ASP A 478 8.04 -29.69 6.35
CA ASP A 478 6.91 -30.63 6.33
C ASP A 478 5.77 -30.15 5.40
N GLY A 479 5.84 -28.91 4.93
CA GLY A 479 4.91 -28.31 3.97
C GLY A 479 3.78 -27.50 4.60
N ASP A 480 3.84 -27.27 5.91
CA ASP A 480 2.88 -26.50 6.68
C ASP A 480 3.36 -25.08 6.94
N VAL A 481 2.41 -24.16 7.13
CA VAL A 481 2.66 -22.80 7.59
C VAL A 481 2.80 -22.84 9.13
N PRO A 482 3.86 -22.25 9.70
CA PRO A 482 4.04 -22.17 11.15
C PRO A 482 2.83 -21.60 11.89
N PHE A 483 2.39 -22.27 12.96
CA PHE A 483 1.20 -21.88 13.71
C PHE A 483 1.53 -21.43 15.13
N PHE A 484 1.05 -20.25 15.51
CA PHE A 484 1.18 -19.69 16.87
C PHE A 484 -0.20 -19.43 17.48
N ALA A 485 -0.35 -19.75 18.76
CA ALA A 485 -1.56 -19.49 19.52
C ALA A 485 -1.26 -19.10 20.97
N THR A 486 -2.26 -18.54 21.64
CA THR A 486 -2.23 -18.26 23.08
C THR A 486 -3.65 -18.26 23.64
N THR A 487 -3.79 -18.01 24.94
CA THR A 487 -5.04 -17.62 25.58
C THR A 487 -4.90 -16.19 26.07
N PRO A 488 -5.89 -15.30 25.93
CA PRO A 488 -5.79 -13.90 26.35
C PRO A 488 -5.28 -13.70 27.78
N ARG A 489 -5.64 -14.55 28.75
CA ARG A 489 -5.15 -14.50 30.14
C ARG A 489 -3.63 -14.66 30.27
N LYS A 490 -3.02 -15.46 29.38
CA LYS A 490 -1.58 -15.78 29.43
C LYS A 490 -0.77 -14.86 28.52
N GLY A 491 -1.25 -14.63 27.31
CA GLY A 491 -0.62 -13.83 26.25
C GLY A 491 0.72 -14.34 25.70
N ARG A 492 1.44 -15.20 26.43
CA ARG A 492 2.64 -15.88 25.96
C ARG A 492 2.29 -16.87 24.86
N LEU A 493 3.03 -16.83 23.75
CA LEU A 493 2.71 -17.64 22.59
C LEU A 493 3.21 -19.08 22.77
N THR A 494 2.37 -20.03 22.40
CA THR A 494 2.75 -21.40 22.05
C THR A 494 2.91 -21.46 20.54
N GLY A 495 4.12 -21.77 20.10
CA GLY A 495 4.51 -21.80 18.69
C GLY A 495 4.65 -23.20 18.11
N PRO A 496 5.26 -23.27 16.92
CA PRO A 496 5.61 -24.50 16.22
C PRO A 496 6.29 -25.52 17.11
N ARG A 497 5.93 -26.80 16.92
CA ARG A 497 6.49 -27.95 17.67
C ARG A 497 6.53 -27.78 19.19
N GLY A 498 5.56 -27.05 19.76
CA GLY A 498 5.42 -26.86 21.22
C GLY A 498 6.40 -25.85 21.83
N THR A 499 7.07 -25.05 21.00
CA THR A 499 7.92 -23.95 21.48
C THR A 499 7.11 -22.87 22.19
N THR A 500 7.76 -22.03 22.99
CA THR A 500 7.11 -20.88 23.64
C THR A 500 7.88 -19.61 23.38
N TRP A 501 7.20 -18.50 23.09
CA TRP A 501 7.84 -17.23 22.78
C TRP A 501 7.05 -16.01 23.28
N GLY A 502 7.75 -14.91 23.52
CA GLY A 502 7.18 -13.64 23.95
C GLY A 502 6.92 -13.53 25.46
N PRO A 503 6.56 -12.33 25.93
CA PRO A 503 6.26 -12.09 27.34
C PRO A 503 4.92 -12.70 27.76
N GLN A 504 4.76 -12.96 29.05
CA GLN A 504 3.45 -13.26 29.64
C GLN A 504 2.71 -11.95 29.92
N GLN A 505 1.48 -11.82 29.44
CA GLN A 505 0.66 -10.62 29.56
C GLN A 505 -0.83 -10.99 29.51
N ASP A 506 -1.65 -10.33 30.33
CA ASP A 506 -3.10 -10.39 30.16
C ASP A 506 -3.52 -9.49 28.99
N LEU A 507 -3.95 -10.13 27.90
CA LEU A 507 -4.33 -9.46 26.65
C LEU A 507 -5.72 -8.83 26.74
N VAL A 508 -6.60 -9.29 27.63
CA VAL A 508 -7.91 -8.67 27.88
C VAL A 508 -7.70 -7.34 28.58
N GLU A 509 -6.90 -7.33 29.64
CA GLU A 509 -6.53 -6.10 30.34
C GLU A 509 -5.81 -5.13 29.40
N ALA A 510 -4.87 -5.64 28.60
CA ALA A 510 -4.17 -4.83 27.61
C ALA A 510 -5.11 -4.25 26.55
N ALA A 511 -6.11 -4.99 26.09
CA ALA A 511 -7.12 -4.52 25.14
C ALA A 511 -7.99 -3.41 25.75
N LEU A 512 -8.48 -3.60 26.98
CA LEU A 512 -9.23 -2.57 27.71
C LEU A 512 -8.41 -1.31 27.97
N HIS A 513 -7.14 -1.46 28.36
CA HIS A 513 -6.24 -0.32 28.55
C HIS A 513 -6.08 0.47 27.24
N ARG A 514 -5.78 -0.21 26.14
CA ARG A 514 -5.67 0.42 24.81
C ARG A 514 -6.96 1.05 24.35
N TRP A 515 -8.10 0.44 24.65
CA TRP A 515 -9.41 1.02 24.38
C TRP A 515 -9.58 2.29 25.19
N ARG A 516 -9.33 2.27 26.50
CA ARG A 516 -9.49 3.42 27.41
C ARG A 516 -8.63 4.61 27.01
N THR A 517 -7.40 4.36 26.58
CA THR A 517 -6.45 5.40 26.14
C THR A 517 -6.50 5.72 24.65
N ALA A 518 -7.38 5.09 23.87
CA ALA A 518 -7.48 5.32 22.43
C ALA A 518 -7.93 6.75 22.09
N ASP A 519 -7.25 7.36 21.11
CA ASP A 519 -7.71 8.57 20.44
C ASP A 519 -8.65 8.20 19.28
N LEU A 520 -9.95 8.23 19.56
CA LEU A 520 -10.99 7.90 18.58
C LEU A 520 -11.11 8.96 17.46
N ALA A 521 -10.62 10.19 17.70
CA ALA A 521 -10.61 11.21 16.65
C ALA A 521 -9.52 10.88 15.62
N LEU A 522 -8.34 10.45 16.08
CA LEU A 522 -7.31 9.92 15.20
C LEU A 522 -7.77 8.67 14.45
N ASP A 523 -8.43 7.71 15.12
CA ASP A 523 -8.97 6.53 14.43
C ASP A 523 -9.92 6.94 13.31
N ARG A 524 -10.86 7.89 13.53
CA ARG A 524 -11.72 8.42 12.44
C ARG A 524 -10.93 9.03 11.29
N GLN A 525 -9.91 9.83 11.60
CA GLN A 525 -9.05 10.41 10.59
C GLN A 525 -8.31 9.33 9.79
N VAL A 526 -7.83 8.27 10.44
CA VAL A 526 -7.17 7.15 9.75
C VAL A 526 -8.16 6.38 8.86
N ILE A 527 -9.40 6.12 9.32
CA ILE A 527 -10.45 5.51 8.48
C ILE A 527 -10.63 6.34 7.21
N GLN A 528 -10.86 7.63 7.39
CA GLN A 528 -11.07 8.55 6.28
C GLN A 528 -9.86 8.57 5.34
N CYS A 529 -8.65 8.74 5.86
CA CYS A 529 -7.43 8.75 5.06
C CYS A 529 -7.20 7.44 4.29
N ALA A 530 -7.56 6.29 4.88
CA ALA A 530 -7.39 4.97 4.25
C ALA A 530 -8.40 4.75 3.12
N LEU A 531 -9.68 5.09 3.36
CA LEU A 531 -10.72 5.04 2.34
C LEU A 531 -10.43 6.04 1.21
N VAL A 532 -9.90 7.22 1.56
CA VAL A 532 -9.41 8.21 0.60
C VAL A 532 -8.29 7.66 -0.26
N SER A 533 -7.28 7.05 0.38
CA SER A 533 -6.18 6.44 -0.34
C SER A 533 -6.63 5.35 -1.32
N ALA A 534 -7.67 4.59 -0.98
CA ALA A 534 -8.21 3.55 -1.85
C ALA A 534 -8.73 4.14 -3.16
N TYR A 535 -9.66 5.08 -3.12
CA TYR A 535 -10.24 5.61 -4.36
C TYR A 535 -9.23 6.42 -5.19
N LEU A 536 -8.27 7.09 -4.55
CA LEU A 536 -7.17 7.77 -5.27
C LEU A 536 -6.35 6.77 -6.11
N ASN A 537 -6.22 5.55 -5.61
CA ASN A 537 -5.52 4.47 -6.30
C ASN A 537 -6.37 3.82 -7.41
N GLU A 538 -7.68 4.07 -7.45
CA GLU A 538 -8.63 3.57 -8.46
C GLU A 538 -8.77 4.51 -9.66
N GLY A 539 -8.29 5.76 -9.53
CA GLY A 539 -8.59 6.82 -10.49
C GLY A 539 -10.04 7.31 -10.42
N TRP A 540 -10.84 6.83 -9.45
CA TRP A 540 -12.16 7.37 -9.17
C TRP A 540 -12.03 8.73 -8.48
N LEU A 541 -12.65 9.74 -9.08
CA LEU A 541 -12.76 11.07 -8.51
C LEU A 541 -14.24 11.38 -8.28
N PRO A 542 -14.61 11.98 -7.12
CA PRO A 542 -15.97 12.41 -6.90
C PRO A 542 -16.38 13.43 -7.98
N ASP A 543 -17.65 13.43 -8.38
CA ASP A 543 -18.19 14.36 -9.38
C ASP A 543 -17.62 15.77 -9.17
N GLU A 544 -17.04 16.30 -10.24
CA GLU A 544 -16.39 17.59 -10.21
C GLU A 544 -17.45 18.68 -10.14
N ARG A 545 -17.64 19.25 -8.96
CA ARG A 545 -18.42 20.46 -8.78
C ARG A 545 -17.48 21.62 -8.71
N ARG A 546 -17.60 22.53 -9.67
CA ARG A 546 -16.82 23.76 -9.70
C ARG A 546 -17.16 24.61 -8.46
N LEU A 547 -16.17 24.85 -7.61
CA LEU A 547 -16.16 25.62 -6.36
C LEU A 547 -16.11 27.13 -6.63
N LEU A 548 -16.90 27.60 -7.58
CA LEU A 548 -17.00 29.03 -7.84
C LEU A 548 -17.87 29.66 -6.73
N PRO A 549 -17.42 30.76 -6.10
CA PRO A 549 -18.21 31.44 -5.10
C PRO A 549 -19.45 32.05 -5.73
N SER A 550 -20.57 32.01 -5.01
CA SER A 550 -21.85 32.56 -5.47
C SER A 550 -21.75 34.07 -5.76
N GLU A 551 -21.08 34.82 -4.88
CA GLU A 551 -20.73 36.24 -5.08
C GLU A 551 -19.34 36.55 -4.47
N PRO A 552 -18.32 36.91 -5.28
CA PRO A 552 -17.02 37.32 -4.76
C PRO A 552 -17.10 38.61 -3.95
N LEU A 553 -16.72 38.56 -2.67
CA LEU A 553 -16.72 39.72 -1.79
C LEU A 553 -15.38 40.47 -1.87
N GLY A 554 -15.41 41.76 -2.25
CA GLY A 554 -14.21 42.59 -2.42
C GLY A 554 -13.72 43.35 -1.19
N HIS A 555 -14.41 43.25 -0.04
CA HIS A 555 -14.08 44.00 1.17
C HIS A 555 -13.23 43.17 2.16
N ASP A 556 -12.46 43.86 3.02
CA ASP A 556 -11.62 43.26 4.07
C ASP A 556 -10.75 42.07 3.59
N LEU A 557 -10.19 42.15 2.38
CA LEU A 557 -9.41 41.04 1.80
C LEU A 557 -8.26 40.60 2.73
N ASP A 558 -7.54 41.55 3.34
CA ASP A 558 -6.43 41.25 4.25
C ASP A 558 -6.91 40.58 5.56
N GLY A 559 -7.99 41.06 6.17
CA GLY A 559 -8.54 40.45 7.38
C GLY A 559 -9.06 39.04 7.13
N ARG A 560 -9.74 38.81 6.01
CA ARG A 560 -10.22 37.49 5.58
C ARG A 560 -9.08 36.51 5.34
N ARG A 561 -8.09 36.92 4.55
CA ARG A 561 -6.84 36.18 4.30
C ARG A 561 -6.15 35.75 5.59
N ARG A 562 -6.01 36.65 6.57
CA ARG A 562 -5.39 36.35 7.88
C ARG A 562 -6.18 35.30 8.67
N ARG A 563 -7.51 35.43 8.74
CA ARG A 563 -8.39 34.48 9.45
C ARG A 563 -8.32 33.08 8.85
N LEU A 564 -8.36 32.99 7.52
CA LEU A 564 -8.23 31.71 6.81
C LEU A 564 -6.86 31.08 7.06
N ALA A 565 -5.78 31.84 6.91
CA ALA A 565 -4.42 31.35 7.16
C ALA A 565 -4.23 30.88 8.60
N SER A 566 -4.69 31.66 9.60
CA SER A 566 -4.59 31.28 11.02
C SER A 566 -5.46 30.07 11.37
N GLY A 567 -6.63 29.93 10.75
CA GLY A 567 -7.48 28.74 10.87
C GLY A 567 -6.79 27.45 10.42
N ILE A 568 -6.15 27.48 9.24
CA ILE A 568 -5.40 26.34 8.71
C ILE A 568 -4.20 26.01 9.62
N MET A 569 -3.45 27.02 10.06
CA MET A 569 -2.29 26.80 10.93
C MET A 569 -2.67 26.24 12.31
N ARG A 570 -3.82 26.63 12.88
CA ARG A 570 -4.34 26.04 14.12
C ARG A 570 -4.65 24.56 13.95
N ARG A 571 -5.28 24.18 12.83
CA ARG A 571 -5.55 22.77 12.50
C ARG A 571 -4.25 21.97 12.32
N LEU A 572 -3.28 22.52 11.59
CA LEU A 572 -1.96 21.92 11.39
C LEU A 572 -1.24 21.67 12.72
N ALA A 573 -1.28 22.63 13.65
CA ALA A 573 -0.68 22.49 14.97
C ALA A 573 -1.41 21.44 15.82
N ALA A 574 -2.75 21.39 15.75
CA ALA A 574 -3.56 20.44 16.51
C ALA A 574 -3.38 18.98 16.06
N SER A 575 -3.12 18.74 14.77
CA SER A 575 -2.91 17.39 14.21
C SER A 575 -1.47 16.88 14.34
N ALA A 576 -0.55 17.67 14.91
CA ALA A 576 0.86 17.30 15.01
C ALA A 576 1.08 16.19 16.06
N VAL A 577 1.75 15.11 15.66
CA VAL A 577 2.27 14.09 16.58
C VAL A 577 3.59 14.61 17.15
N ARG A 578 3.59 14.98 18.43
CA ARG A 578 4.78 15.47 19.15
C ARG A 578 5.28 14.44 20.14
N ALA A 579 6.58 14.45 20.43
CA ALA A 579 7.21 13.57 21.40
C ALA A 579 8.13 14.31 22.38
N GLU A 580 8.43 13.65 23.50
CA GLU A 580 9.20 14.16 24.64
C GLU A 580 10.66 14.48 24.30
N ASP A 581 11.21 13.90 23.23
CA ASP A 581 12.53 14.25 22.70
C ASP A 581 12.53 15.55 21.88
N GLY A 582 11.39 16.25 21.84
CA GLY A 582 11.15 17.47 21.07
C GLY A 582 11.22 17.23 19.57
N THR A 583 10.75 16.08 19.09
CA THR A 583 10.48 15.85 17.67
C THR A 583 8.99 15.98 17.38
N ALA A 584 8.64 16.27 16.12
CA ALA A 584 7.26 16.36 15.63
C ALA A 584 7.12 15.80 14.20
N THR A 585 5.95 15.23 13.91
CA THR A 585 5.53 14.79 12.55
C THR A 585 4.00 14.78 12.42
N TRP A 586 3.48 14.33 11.28
CA TRP A 586 2.05 14.15 11.01
C TRP A 586 1.78 12.78 10.36
N ILE A 587 0.54 12.33 10.47
CA ILE A 587 0.00 11.16 9.76
C ILE A 587 -0.95 11.69 8.68
N ALA A 588 -0.74 11.29 7.42
CA ALA A 588 -1.57 11.70 6.29
C ALA A 588 -1.55 10.65 5.18
N PRO A 589 -2.44 10.74 4.18
CA PRO A 589 -2.27 10.03 2.91
C PRO A 589 -0.98 10.51 2.23
N VAL A 590 -0.08 9.58 1.95
CA VAL A 590 1.21 9.83 1.27
C VAL A 590 1.28 8.94 0.04
N LEU A 591 1.58 9.53 -1.11
CA LEU A 591 1.88 8.81 -2.34
C LEU A 591 3.25 8.14 -2.21
N ASN A 592 3.29 6.82 -2.35
CA ASN A 592 4.52 6.05 -2.36
C ASN A 592 4.61 5.18 -3.64
N ARG A 593 5.62 4.33 -3.74
CA ARG A 593 5.85 3.46 -4.92
C ARG A 593 4.86 2.30 -5.09
N THR A 594 3.77 2.28 -4.36
CA THR A 594 2.67 1.32 -4.51
C THR A 594 1.32 2.01 -4.65
N GLY A 595 1.29 3.34 -4.55
CA GLY A 595 0.08 4.15 -4.50
C GLY A 595 0.00 4.96 -3.21
N TRP A 596 -1.17 5.55 -2.97
CA TRP A 596 -1.49 6.27 -1.74
C TRP A 596 -1.64 5.31 -0.56
N ALA A 597 -1.05 5.68 0.58
CA ALA A 597 -1.19 4.97 1.85
C ALA A 597 -1.12 5.93 3.04
N VAL A 598 -1.73 5.55 4.17
CA VAL A 598 -1.67 6.34 5.41
C VAL A 598 -0.36 6.08 6.13
N LEU A 599 0.53 7.07 6.14
CA LEU A 599 1.88 6.96 6.70
C LEU A 599 2.27 8.24 7.44
N PRO A 600 3.29 8.17 8.33
CA PRO A 600 3.99 9.36 8.76
C PRO A 600 4.62 10.09 7.58
N LEU A 601 4.65 11.43 7.61
CA LEU A 601 5.22 12.23 6.52
C LEU A 601 6.72 11.98 6.31
N GLY A 602 7.13 11.94 5.04
CA GLY A 602 8.53 11.77 4.61
C GLY A 602 9.39 13.03 4.66
N LEU A 603 10.64 12.93 4.19
CA LEU A 603 11.61 14.04 4.10
C LEU A 603 11.66 14.64 2.69
N ASP A 604 10.64 15.42 2.34
CA ASP A 604 10.54 16.13 1.06
C ASP A 604 9.70 17.42 1.20
N LEU A 605 9.80 18.30 0.22
CA LEU A 605 9.05 19.57 0.18
C LEU A 605 7.63 19.41 -0.37
N TYR A 606 7.37 18.38 -1.18
CA TYR A 606 6.09 18.19 -1.85
C TYR A 606 5.00 17.77 -0.86
N GLY A 607 5.16 16.58 -0.30
CA GLY A 607 4.26 15.89 0.61
C GLY A 607 4.87 15.67 2.01
N GLY A 608 6.10 16.10 2.26
CA GLY A 608 6.86 15.77 3.46
C GLY A 608 6.95 16.87 4.53
N ILE A 609 7.67 16.54 5.61
CA ILE A 609 7.88 17.43 6.75
C ILE A 609 8.75 18.64 6.41
N SER A 610 9.61 18.56 5.39
CA SER A 610 10.42 19.71 4.95
C SER A 610 9.52 20.82 4.41
N GLY A 611 8.46 20.47 3.68
CA GLY A 611 7.46 21.43 3.19
C GLY A 611 6.71 22.10 4.34
N VAL A 612 6.36 21.32 5.37
CA VAL A 612 5.74 21.84 6.59
C VAL A 612 6.69 22.75 7.38
N ALA A 613 7.98 22.42 7.46
CA ALA A 613 8.98 23.27 8.09
C ALA A 613 9.11 24.63 7.39
N VAL A 614 9.14 24.63 6.06
CA VAL A 614 9.15 25.86 5.24
C VAL A 614 7.89 26.69 5.48
N LEU A 615 6.71 26.07 5.52
CA LEU A 615 5.46 26.76 5.83
C LEU A 615 5.50 27.40 7.22
N LEU A 616 5.93 26.65 8.25
CA LEU A 616 6.02 27.16 9.62
C LEU A 616 7.01 28.32 9.73
N ALA A 617 8.15 28.24 9.03
CA ALA A 617 9.13 29.32 8.95
C ALA A 617 8.57 30.56 8.23
N ALA A 618 7.89 30.36 7.10
CA ALA A 618 7.25 31.45 6.34
C ALA A 618 6.15 32.15 7.16
N TYR A 619 5.32 31.38 7.87
CA TYR A 619 4.28 31.93 8.72
C TYR A 619 4.86 32.78 9.87
N GLN A 620 5.94 32.32 10.50
CA GLN A 620 6.65 33.10 11.52
C GLN A 620 7.24 34.38 10.93
N HIS A 621 7.91 34.28 9.78
CA HIS A 621 8.51 35.42 9.07
C HIS A 621 7.49 36.54 8.78
N GLU A 622 6.28 36.15 8.37
CA GLU A 622 5.18 37.07 8.07
C GLU A 622 4.47 37.59 9.33
N THR A 623 4.36 36.76 10.37
CA THR A 623 3.83 37.17 11.69
C THR A 623 4.70 38.26 12.30
N GLU A 624 6.03 38.11 12.26
CA GLU A 624 6.99 39.09 12.79
C GLU A 624 6.94 40.44 12.06
N ARG A 625 6.45 40.45 10.82
CA ARG A 625 6.23 41.66 10.02
C ARG A 625 4.83 42.24 10.15
N GLY A 626 4.00 41.67 11.04
CA GLY A 626 2.62 42.10 11.23
C GLY A 626 1.71 41.74 10.06
N ARG A 627 2.11 40.80 9.18
CA ARG A 627 1.37 40.38 7.98
C ARG A 627 0.65 39.04 8.13
N ALA A 628 0.77 38.38 9.26
CA ALA A 628 -0.07 37.23 9.64
C ALA A 628 -0.58 37.39 11.07
N GLU A 629 -1.67 36.72 11.41
CA GLU A 629 -2.18 36.65 12.78
C GLU A 629 -1.30 35.69 13.60
N PRO A 630 -0.89 36.03 14.83
CA PRO A 630 -0.09 35.12 15.64
C PRO A 630 -0.89 33.87 16.05
N VAL A 631 -0.32 32.69 15.83
CA VAL A 631 -0.86 31.41 16.30
C VAL A 631 0.07 30.85 17.40
N PRO A 632 -0.44 30.62 18.63
CA PRO A 632 0.37 30.11 19.73
C PRO A 632 1.03 28.76 19.41
N GLY A 633 2.27 28.58 19.86
CA GLY A 633 2.97 27.29 19.79
C GLY A 633 3.66 26.97 18.44
N LEU A 634 3.46 27.75 17.38
CA LEU A 634 4.09 27.48 16.08
C LEU A 634 5.63 27.56 16.12
N ARG A 635 6.20 28.44 16.95
CA ARG A 635 7.67 28.56 17.12
C ARG A 635 8.28 27.30 17.72
N SER A 636 7.68 26.76 18.78
CA SER A 636 8.11 25.47 19.34
C SER A 636 7.89 24.32 18.37
N LEU A 637 6.78 24.32 17.63
CA LEU A 637 6.50 23.28 16.64
C LEU A 637 7.53 23.27 15.50
N LEU A 638 7.92 24.44 14.98
CA LEU A 638 9.01 24.53 13.99
C LEU A 638 10.32 23.96 14.54
N ALA A 639 10.67 24.28 15.79
CA ALA A 639 11.87 23.75 16.41
C ALA A 639 11.83 22.21 16.53
N ASP A 640 10.67 21.64 16.81
CA ASP A 640 10.49 20.19 16.89
C ASP A 640 10.59 19.52 15.52
N VAL A 641 9.99 20.12 14.48
CA VAL A 641 10.07 19.61 13.09
C VAL A 641 11.51 19.64 12.58
N LEU A 642 12.24 20.74 12.81
CA LEU A 642 13.65 20.84 12.44
C LEU A 642 14.49 19.79 13.19
N ARG A 643 14.14 19.45 14.43
CA ARG A 643 14.80 18.37 15.18
C ARG A 643 14.52 17.01 14.55
N THR A 644 13.29 16.74 14.13
CA THR A 644 12.95 15.52 13.37
C THR A 644 13.80 15.42 12.11
N MET A 645 13.85 16.47 11.28
CA MET A 645 14.64 16.48 10.04
C MET A 645 16.10 16.12 10.29
N ARG A 646 16.75 16.78 11.27
CA ARG A 646 18.14 16.50 11.65
C ARG A 646 18.35 15.04 12.06
N ARG A 647 17.49 14.52 12.95
CA ARG A 647 17.61 13.14 13.44
C ARG A 647 17.43 12.10 12.33
N VAL A 648 16.48 12.33 11.43
CA VAL A 648 16.24 11.38 10.35
C VAL A 648 17.46 11.30 9.44
N GLU A 649 18.04 12.44 9.07
CA GLU A 649 19.24 12.52 8.25
C GLU A 649 20.47 11.94 8.97
N ASP A 650 20.70 12.30 10.24
CA ASP A 650 21.84 11.81 11.03
C ASP A 650 21.79 10.28 11.15
N ARG A 651 20.60 9.74 11.44
CA ARG A 651 20.38 8.29 11.55
C ARG A 651 20.56 7.59 10.21
N ALA A 652 20.11 8.19 9.12
CA ALA A 652 20.31 7.64 7.78
C ALA A 652 21.81 7.57 7.42
N ALA A 653 22.57 8.62 7.74
CA ALA A 653 24.02 8.67 7.52
C ALA A 653 24.77 7.62 8.38
N GLU A 654 24.42 7.48 9.66
CA GLU A 654 24.98 6.44 10.54
C GLU A 654 24.75 5.02 9.98
N GLN A 655 23.55 4.76 9.47
CA GLN A 655 23.20 3.46 8.90
C GLN A 655 23.93 3.21 7.58
N ALA A 656 24.09 4.24 6.74
CA ALA A 656 24.85 4.16 5.50
C ALA A 656 26.32 3.80 5.78
N ALA A 657 26.93 4.41 6.80
CA ALA A 657 28.31 4.14 7.18
C ALA A 657 28.54 2.71 7.71
N LYS A 658 27.53 2.08 8.32
CA LYS A 658 27.63 0.74 8.94
C LYS A 658 27.35 -0.42 7.99
N ARG A 659 26.73 -0.17 6.83
CA ARG A 659 26.24 -1.24 5.94
C ARG A 659 27.29 -1.62 4.89
N THR A 660 27.52 -2.92 4.74
CA THR A 660 28.28 -3.52 3.63
C THR A 660 27.30 -4.06 2.59
N GLY A 661 26.76 -3.19 1.72
CA GLY A 661 25.85 -3.61 0.64
C GLY A 661 25.24 -2.44 -0.14
N ALA A 662 24.82 -2.68 -1.37
CA ALA A 662 24.20 -1.67 -2.23
C ALA A 662 22.82 -1.25 -1.68
N ARG A 663 22.67 0.04 -1.35
CA ARG A 663 21.37 0.66 -1.02
C ARG A 663 20.67 0.99 -2.34
N ARG A 664 19.35 0.79 -2.40
CA ARG A 664 18.54 1.40 -3.46
C ARG A 664 18.53 2.92 -3.24
N PRO A 665 19.01 3.73 -4.19
CA PRO A 665 19.13 5.18 -3.98
C PRO A 665 17.76 5.83 -3.74
N ASP A 666 17.76 6.91 -2.95
CA ASP A 666 16.61 7.80 -2.83
C ASP A 666 16.37 8.50 -4.19
N PRO A 667 15.13 8.89 -4.53
CA PRO A 667 14.88 9.73 -5.69
C PRO A 667 15.73 11.02 -5.65
N VAL A 668 16.08 11.55 -6.80
CA VAL A 668 16.94 12.75 -6.91
C VAL A 668 16.12 14.04 -7.00
N GLY A 669 14.83 13.94 -7.31
CA GLY A 669 13.87 15.02 -7.54
C GLY A 669 13.95 16.28 -6.68
N GLY A 670 13.54 17.39 -7.30
CA GLY A 670 13.46 18.71 -6.68
C GLY A 670 12.27 18.85 -5.72
N TYR A 671 11.21 18.08 -5.94
CA TYR A 671 10.03 18.06 -5.05
C TYR A 671 9.98 16.81 -4.19
N LEU A 672 10.43 15.68 -4.72
CA LEU A 672 10.52 14.39 -4.05
C LEU A 672 11.95 13.87 -4.17
N GLY A 673 12.69 13.84 -3.06
CA GLY A 673 14.03 13.24 -3.03
C GLY A 673 15.14 14.14 -2.51
N LEU A 674 16.36 13.84 -2.92
CA LEU A 674 17.58 14.48 -2.43
C LEU A 674 17.68 15.97 -2.83
N GLY A 675 17.33 16.32 -4.07
CA GLY A 675 17.27 17.72 -4.52
C GLY A 675 16.28 18.55 -3.70
N SER A 676 15.14 17.96 -3.34
CA SER A 676 14.14 18.57 -2.46
C SER A 676 14.66 18.90 -1.07
N ARG A 677 15.49 18.03 -0.50
CA ARG A 677 16.11 18.27 0.82
C ARG A 677 17.15 19.38 0.77
N ILE A 678 17.97 19.43 -0.29
CA ILE A 678 18.90 20.54 -0.55
C ILE A 678 18.11 21.87 -0.61
N TRP A 679 17.07 21.91 -1.44
CA TRP A 679 16.21 23.09 -1.58
C TRP A 679 15.59 23.50 -0.25
N GLY A 680 15.07 22.54 0.54
CA GLY A 680 14.42 22.80 1.82
C GLY A 680 15.35 23.47 2.83
N TRP A 681 16.59 22.99 2.98
CA TRP A 681 17.57 23.59 3.88
C TRP A 681 17.95 25.02 3.47
N LEU A 682 18.16 25.27 2.17
CA LEU A 682 18.47 26.60 1.65
C LEU A 682 17.30 27.57 1.86
N LEU A 683 16.06 27.12 1.66
CA LEU A 683 14.87 27.94 1.88
C LEU A 683 14.63 28.24 3.36
N LEU A 684 14.83 27.27 4.25
CA LEU A 684 14.78 27.47 5.70
C LEU A 684 15.83 28.50 6.17
N HIS A 685 17.03 28.49 5.57
CA HIS A 685 18.03 29.51 5.83
C HIS A 685 17.56 30.91 5.37
N ARG A 686 17.04 31.02 4.14
CA ARG A 686 16.51 32.28 3.59
C ARG A 686 15.41 32.87 4.46
N LEU A 687 14.56 32.02 5.05
CA LEU A 687 13.48 32.45 5.94
C LEU A 687 13.96 32.79 7.37
N GLY A 688 15.24 32.56 7.68
CA GLY A 688 15.84 32.84 8.98
C GLY A 688 15.58 31.76 10.04
N ALA A 689 15.07 30.59 9.65
CA ALA A 689 14.77 29.49 10.57
C ALA A 689 16.03 28.72 11.01
N VAL A 690 17.07 28.70 10.16
CA VAL A 690 18.37 28.06 10.45
C VAL A 690 19.54 28.91 9.97
N GLY A 691 20.70 28.71 10.60
CA GLY A 691 21.93 29.40 10.23
C GLY A 691 22.51 28.90 8.90
N ARG A 692 23.23 29.77 8.19
CA ARG A 692 23.84 29.46 6.88
C ARG A 692 24.72 28.21 6.94
N HIS A 693 25.61 28.14 7.92
CA HIS A 693 26.56 27.04 8.08
C HIS A 693 25.84 25.69 8.19
N GLU A 694 24.79 25.62 9.00
CA GLU A 694 23.99 24.40 9.16
C GLU A 694 23.32 23.99 7.84
N ALA A 695 22.60 24.93 7.21
CA ALA A 695 21.89 24.65 5.96
C ALA A 695 22.84 24.16 4.85
N CYS A 696 23.99 24.82 4.68
CA CYS A 696 24.97 24.45 3.66
C CYS A 696 25.61 23.09 3.96
N ALA A 697 25.98 22.81 5.21
CA ALA A 697 26.59 21.53 5.58
C ALA A 697 25.62 20.35 5.37
N ARG A 698 24.36 20.53 5.78
CA ARG A 698 23.29 19.53 5.59
C ARG A 698 23.03 19.28 4.11
N ALA A 699 22.86 20.35 3.32
CA ALA A 699 22.68 20.25 1.88
C ALA A 699 23.88 19.60 1.16
N ALA A 700 25.12 19.99 1.51
CA ALA A 700 26.34 19.43 0.93
C ALA A 700 26.51 17.94 1.23
N SER A 701 26.06 17.46 2.39
CA SER A 701 26.13 16.04 2.76
C SER A 701 25.35 15.11 1.82
N LEU A 702 24.38 15.65 1.06
CA LEU A 702 23.53 14.89 0.14
C LEU A 702 24.12 14.77 -1.28
N VAL A 703 25.12 15.58 -1.62
CA VAL A 703 25.76 15.60 -2.95
C VAL A 703 26.34 14.23 -3.33
N PRO A 704 27.07 13.51 -2.45
CA PRO A 704 27.59 12.18 -2.77
C PRO A 704 26.49 11.14 -3.00
N GLU A 705 25.35 11.25 -2.32
CA GLU A 705 24.22 10.33 -2.52
C GLU A 705 23.58 10.52 -3.91
N ILE A 706 23.46 11.76 -4.38
CA ILE A 706 22.98 12.06 -5.74
C ILE A 706 23.97 11.52 -6.79
N ALA A 707 25.28 11.71 -6.57
CA ALA A 707 26.31 11.18 -7.47
C ALA A 707 26.27 9.65 -7.56
N ALA A 708 26.10 8.97 -6.42
CA ALA A 708 25.94 7.51 -6.38
C ALA A 708 24.71 7.05 -7.17
N ALA A 709 23.56 7.74 -7.03
CA ALA A 709 22.34 7.40 -7.76
C ALA A 709 22.56 7.42 -9.28
N LEU A 710 23.24 8.45 -9.81
CA LEU A 710 23.54 8.59 -11.25
C LEU A 710 24.47 7.50 -11.80
N THR A 711 25.40 6.98 -11.00
CA THR A 711 26.36 5.96 -11.46
C THR A 711 25.77 4.54 -11.49
N THR A 712 24.76 4.27 -10.66
CA THR A 712 24.11 2.95 -10.59
C THR A 712 23.15 2.64 -11.74
N SER A 713 22.73 3.66 -12.51
CA SER A 713 21.84 3.52 -13.68
C SER A 713 22.64 3.34 -14.98
N SER A 714 22.96 2.10 -15.36
CA SER A 714 23.58 1.76 -16.65
C SER A 714 22.51 1.48 -17.74
N PRO A 715 22.73 1.81 -19.03
CA PRO A 715 21.68 1.90 -20.06
C PRO A 715 21.26 0.57 -20.73
N THR A 716 21.34 -0.58 -20.03
CA THR A 716 21.28 -1.91 -20.68
C THR A 716 19.98 -2.71 -20.48
N SER A 717 18.81 -2.09 -20.33
CA SER A 717 17.53 -2.81 -20.36
C SER A 717 16.57 -2.22 -21.39
N SER A 718 16.26 -3.02 -22.41
CA SER A 718 15.26 -2.73 -23.44
C SER A 718 13.85 -2.70 -22.83
N PRO A 719 12.97 -1.74 -23.23
CA PRO A 719 11.61 -1.68 -22.72
C PRO A 719 10.76 -2.73 -23.42
N THR A 720 10.39 -3.79 -22.70
CA THR A 720 9.34 -4.73 -23.14
C THR A 720 8.43 -5.07 -21.97
N SER A 721 7.24 -4.45 -21.91
CA SER A 721 5.96 -5.16 -21.86
C SER A 721 4.76 -4.21 -21.74
N SER A 722 3.88 -4.32 -22.74
CA SER A 722 2.41 -4.14 -22.78
C SER A 722 1.69 -3.04 -21.98
N LEU A 723 0.96 -2.25 -22.77
CA LEU A 723 -0.13 -1.37 -22.41
C LEU A 723 -1.28 -2.13 -21.73
N THR A 724 -1.81 -1.60 -20.62
CA THR A 724 -3.24 -1.27 -20.42
C THR A 724 -3.47 -0.69 -19.02
N ASP A 725 -4.15 0.46 -19.01
CA ASP A 725 -4.96 1.09 -17.96
C ASP A 725 -4.32 1.47 -16.60
N SER A 726 -3.56 2.56 -16.62
CA SER A 726 -3.65 3.75 -15.73
C SER A 726 -2.30 4.50 -15.78
N PRO A 727 -2.18 5.58 -16.60
CA PRO A 727 -0.87 6.09 -16.97
C PRO A 727 -0.53 7.39 -16.21
N ALA A 728 0.09 7.26 -15.05
CA ALA A 728 0.94 8.29 -14.41
C ALA A 728 1.75 7.75 -13.21
N ASP A 729 1.31 6.65 -12.58
CA ASP A 729 1.82 6.20 -11.28
C ASP A 729 2.41 4.78 -11.26
N SER A 730 2.68 4.16 -12.41
CA SER A 730 3.31 2.83 -12.43
C SER A 730 4.71 2.86 -11.80
N PRO A 731 4.98 2.07 -10.75
CA PRO A 731 6.27 2.05 -10.05
C PRO A 731 7.22 0.95 -10.56
N ALA A 732 7.05 0.53 -11.81
CA ALA A 732 7.78 -0.57 -12.43
C ALA A 732 8.55 -0.12 -13.68
N ASP A 733 9.61 0.66 -13.48
CA ASP A 733 10.90 0.37 -14.12
C ASP A 733 12.04 1.06 -13.36
N ASP A 734 13.16 0.35 -13.20
CA ASP A 734 14.35 0.73 -12.41
C ASP A 734 15.25 1.76 -13.14
N ASP A 735 14.72 2.48 -14.13
CA ASP A 735 15.39 3.59 -14.79
C ASP A 735 15.26 4.88 -13.97
N LEU A 736 16.33 5.68 -13.97
CA LEU A 736 16.38 6.93 -13.25
C LEU A 736 15.36 7.91 -13.87
N ARG A 737 14.35 8.33 -13.10
CA ARG A 737 13.37 9.33 -13.55
C ARG A 737 14.09 10.62 -13.94
N LEU A 738 13.61 11.29 -14.99
CA LEU A 738 14.28 12.48 -15.56
C LEU A 738 13.57 13.79 -15.25
N ASP A 739 12.32 13.72 -14.77
CA ASP A 739 11.46 14.87 -14.53
C ASP A 739 11.89 15.82 -13.38
N LEU A 740 11.12 16.89 -13.18
CA LEU A 740 11.39 17.90 -12.17
C LEU A 740 10.99 17.44 -10.75
N VAL A 741 9.92 16.64 -10.65
CA VAL A 741 9.33 16.27 -9.36
C VAL A 741 10.15 15.23 -8.63
N ALA A 742 10.33 14.06 -9.24
CA ALA A 742 11.04 12.91 -8.67
C ALA A 742 12.36 12.60 -9.39
N GLY A 743 12.58 13.18 -10.56
CA GLY A 743 13.71 12.91 -11.44
C GLY A 743 14.92 13.85 -11.29
N THR A 744 15.95 13.60 -12.09
CA THR A 744 17.22 14.33 -11.99
C THR A 744 17.16 15.79 -12.37
N ALA A 745 16.29 16.20 -13.30
CA ALA A 745 16.15 17.62 -13.66
C ALA A 745 15.82 18.48 -12.43
N GLY A 746 15.04 17.94 -11.49
CA GLY A 746 14.68 18.62 -10.25
C GLY A 746 15.84 18.96 -9.31
N ALA A 747 16.97 18.27 -9.40
CA ALA A 747 18.13 18.55 -8.55
C ALA A 747 19.06 19.63 -9.11
N VAL A 748 18.95 19.97 -10.40
CA VAL A 748 19.88 20.89 -11.07
C VAL A 748 19.94 22.24 -10.38
N VAL A 749 18.80 22.92 -10.23
CA VAL A 749 18.76 24.28 -9.66
C VAL A 749 19.11 24.32 -8.17
N PRO A 750 18.61 23.39 -7.32
CA PRO A 750 19.06 23.31 -5.93
C PRO A 750 20.58 23.12 -5.78
N LEU A 751 21.21 22.32 -6.65
CA LEU A 751 22.67 22.13 -6.66
C LEU A 751 23.42 23.39 -7.11
N LEU A 752 22.93 24.10 -8.13
CA LEU A 752 23.50 25.38 -8.56
C LEU A 752 23.44 26.41 -7.43
N ARG A 753 22.32 26.51 -6.73
CA ARG A 753 22.18 27.41 -5.57
C ARG A 753 23.08 27.00 -4.42
N LEU A 754 23.21 25.71 -4.13
CA LEU A 754 24.16 25.24 -3.12
C LEU A 754 25.60 25.67 -3.46
N ALA A 755 25.99 25.59 -4.73
CA ALA A 755 27.31 26.03 -5.18
C ALA A 755 27.56 27.55 -5.02
N GLU A 756 26.51 28.38 -4.99
CA GLU A 756 26.63 29.81 -4.65
C GLU A 756 26.93 30.04 -3.16
N HIS A 757 26.61 29.07 -2.29
CA HIS A 757 26.66 29.21 -0.83
C HIS A 757 27.79 28.41 -0.15
N HIS A 758 28.32 27.37 -0.80
CA HIS A 758 29.30 26.43 -0.27
C HIS A 758 30.61 26.50 -1.06
N ASP A 759 31.74 26.55 -0.34
CA ASP A 759 33.07 26.54 -0.94
C ASP A 759 33.41 25.11 -1.40
N GLY A 760 33.10 24.77 -2.66
CA GLY A 760 33.42 23.48 -3.26
C GLY A 760 32.81 23.31 -4.66
N PRO A 761 33.56 22.79 -5.66
CA PRO A 761 33.06 22.65 -7.03
C PRO A 761 32.06 21.49 -7.19
N GLU A 762 31.96 20.57 -6.23
CA GLU A 762 31.29 19.29 -6.36
C GLU A 762 29.81 19.42 -6.70
N ALA A 763 29.10 20.37 -6.08
CA ALA A 763 27.68 20.61 -6.36
C ALA A 763 27.46 21.12 -7.80
N ALA A 764 28.29 22.05 -8.26
CA ALA A 764 28.21 22.58 -9.63
C ALA A 764 28.61 21.52 -10.67
N GLU A 765 29.68 20.76 -10.42
CA GLU A 765 30.11 19.66 -11.28
C GLU A 765 29.03 18.58 -11.40
N LEU A 766 28.34 18.26 -10.29
CA LEU A 766 27.25 17.30 -10.29
C LEU A 766 26.02 17.83 -11.07
N ALA A 767 25.68 19.11 -10.95
CA ALA A 767 24.64 19.72 -11.76
C ALA A 767 24.96 19.61 -13.27
N VAL A 768 26.22 19.82 -13.66
CA VAL A 768 26.70 19.62 -15.04
C VAL A 768 26.60 18.15 -15.46
N ALA A 769 26.99 17.21 -14.60
CA ALA A 769 26.88 15.78 -14.88
C ALA A 769 25.42 15.35 -15.10
N ILE A 770 24.49 15.87 -14.29
CA ILE A 770 23.05 15.68 -14.49
C ILE A 770 22.60 16.26 -15.84
N GLY A 771 22.99 17.49 -16.17
CA GLY A 771 22.66 18.10 -17.46
C GLY A 771 23.12 17.25 -18.64
N ARG A 772 24.35 16.72 -18.60
CA ARG A 772 24.87 15.81 -19.63
C ARG A 772 24.07 14.52 -19.71
N HIS A 773 23.65 13.97 -18.57
CA HIS A 773 22.79 12.79 -18.52
C HIS A 773 21.43 13.05 -19.18
N LEU A 774 20.80 14.19 -18.89
CA LEU A 774 19.53 14.59 -19.50
C LEU A 774 19.65 14.76 -21.02
N VAL A 775 20.69 15.45 -21.48
CA VAL A 775 20.99 15.61 -22.92
C VAL A 775 21.20 14.25 -23.60
N ALA A 776 21.97 13.35 -22.98
CA ALA A 776 22.23 12.03 -23.55
C ALA A 776 20.98 11.13 -23.63
N ARG A 777 19.96 11.39 -22.80
CA ARG A 777 18.69 10.65 -22.78
C ARG A 777 17.60 11.32 -23.63
N ALA A 778 17.85 12.52 -24.16
CA ALA A 778 16.90 13.21 -25.00
C ALA A 778 16.73 12.48 -26.34
N ARG A 779 15.48 12.29 -26.76
CA ARG A 779 15.13 11.97 -28.15
C ARG A 779 15.00 13.28 -28.91
N THR A 780 15.51 13.33 -30.13
CA THR A 780 15.53 14.56 -30.95
C THR A 780 15.00 14.29 -32.35
N GLY A 781 14.21 15.22 -32.88
CA GLY A 781 13.62 15.15 -34.21
C GLY A 781 12.94 16.47 -34.58
N ASP A 782 13.05 16.90 -35.84
CA ASP A 782 12.41 18.13 -36.36
C ASP A 782 12.68 19.39 -35.53
N GLY A 783 13.88 19.51 -34.96
CA GLY A 783 14.27 20.64 -34.09
C GLY A 783 13.73 20.57 -32.67
N THR A 784 13.02 19.50 -32.31
CA THR A 784 12.45 19.26 -30.98
C THR A 784 13.28 18.28 -30.16
N ALA A 785 13.14 18.33 -28.84
CA ALA A 785 13.70 17.35 -27.91
C ALA A 785 12.66 16.91 -26.87
N TRP A 786 12.58 15.61 -26.60
CA TRP A 786 11.65 15.05 -25.61
C TRP A 786 12.26 13.85 -24.88
N TRP A 787 11.64 13.47 -23.76
CA TRP A 787 12.07 12.34 -22.95
C TRP A 787 10.94 11.34 -22.81
N ALA A 788 11.18 10.12 -23.27
CA ALA A 788 10.20 9.05 -23.18
C ALA A 788 9.94 8.66 -21.72
N ASN A 789 8.67 8.38 -21.42
CA ASN A 789 8.21 7.85 -20.14
C ASN A 789 7.45 6.53 -20.41
N PRO A 790 7.54 5.50 -19.54
CA PRO A 790 6.64 4.34 -19.63
C PRO A 790 5.16 4.74 -19.84
N GLY A 791 4.61 4.37 -21.00
CA GLY A 791 3.24 4.75 -21.42
C GLY A 791 3.16 5.94 -22.39
N PHE A 792 4.20 6.79 -22.44
CA PHE A 792 4.25 8.00 -23.28
C PHE A 792 5.60 8.09 -24.01
N PRO A 793 5.78 7.32 -25.11
CA PRO A 793 7.05 7.26 -25.84
C PRO A 793 7.42 8.59 -26.53
N ASP A 794 6.42 9.42 -26.80
CA ASP A 794 6.58 10.74 -27.41
C ASP A 794 6.85 11.85 -26.39
N GLY A 795 6.92 11.48 -25.09
CA GLY A 795 7.25 12.39 -24.00
C GLY A 795 6.07 13.26 -23.56
N LEU A 796 6.01 13.56 -22.26
CA LEU A 796 4.96 14.41 -21.70
C LEU A 796 5.27 15.90 -21.89
N GLY A 797 4.24 16.70 -22.14
CA GLY A 797 4.29 18.15 -21.96
C GLY A 797 4.21 18.58 -20.49
N GLY A 798 4.43 19.87 -20.23
CA GLY A 798 4.23 20.50 -18.92
C GLY A 798 5.46 20.51 -17.99
N LEU A 799 5.28 21.15 -16.83
CA LEU A 799 6.38 21.49 -15.91
C LEU A 799 6.80 20.34 -14.98
N ALA A 800 5.86 19.65 -14.34
CA ALA A 800 6.21 18.69 -13.29
C ALA A 800 6.88 17.42 -13.83
N HIS A 801 6.26 16.82 -14.84
CA HIS A 801 6.65 15.52 -15.41
C HIS A 801 7.12 15.58 -16.87
N GLY A 802 7.08 16.77 -17.49
CA GLY A 802 7.25 16.94 -18.93
C GLY A 802 8.45 17.75 -19.39
N VAL A 803 8.47 18.02 -20.70
CA VAL A 803 9.60 18.66 -21.39
C VAL A 803 9.86 20.09 -20.91
N THR A 804 8.83 20.85 -20.51
CA THR A 804 9.03 22.22 -20.00
C THR A 804 9.88 22.24 -18.74
N GLY A 805 9.67 21.32 -17.79
CA GLY A 805 10.48 21.28 -16.57
C GLY A 805 11.93 20.89 -16.79
N ILE A 806 12.16 19.93 -17.69
CA ILE A 806 13.53 19.53 -18.06
C ILE A 806 14.22 20.65 -18.84
N GLY A 807 13.52 21.28 -19.78
CA GLY A 807 14.00 22.45 -20.53
C GLY A 807 14.33 23.63 -19.63
N TRP A 808 13.49 23.93 -18.63
CA TRP A 808 13.75 24.96 -17.63
C TRP A 808 15.03 24.69 -16.84
N ALA A 809 15.21 23.46 -16.34
CA ALA A 809 16.42 23.08 -15.60
C ALA A 809 17.69 23.20 -16.47
N LEU A 810 17.62 22.75 -17.72
CA LEU A 810 18.73 22.86 -18.69
C LEU A 810 19.03 24.33 -19.05
N SER A 811 18.01 25.18 -19.17
CA SER A 811 18.18 26.62 -19.42
C SER A 811 18.89 27.31 -18.25
N ARG A 812 18.50 27.00 -17.01
CA ARG A 812 19.19 27.50 -15.81
C ARG A 812 20.64 27.01 -15.73
N LEU A 813 20.90 25.76 -16.09
CA LEU A 813 22.26 25.23 -16.17
C LEU A 813 23.07 25.93 -17.27
N ALA A 814 22.50 26.18 -18.44
CA ALA A 814 23.14 26.91 -19.53
C ALA A 814 23.52 28.34 -19.13
N GLN A 815 22.66 29.04 -18.39
CA GLN A 815 22.95 30.35 -17.84
C GLN A 815 24.13 30.33 -16.85
N ALA A 816 24.21 29.28 -16.02
CA ALA A 816 25.26 29.15 -15.02
C ALA A 816 26.63 28.74 -15.62
N THR A 817 26.64 27.95 -16.69
CA THR A 817 27.88 27.37 -17.26
C THR A 817 28.35 28.01 -18.56
N GLY A 818 27.44 28.65 -19.31
CA GLY A 818 27.67 29.11 -20.68
C GLY A 818 27.77 27.99 -21.72
N ASP A 819 27.41 26.75 -21.39
CA ASP A 819 27.49 25.61 -22.33
C ASP A 819 26.35 25.68 -23.37
N PRO A 820 26.66 25.83 -24.68
CA PRO A 820 25.65 25.96 -25.72
C PRO A 820 24.84 24.67 -25.94
N THR A 821 25.35 23.52 -25.50
CA THR A 821 24.65 22.23 -25.62
C THR A 821 23.38 22.24 -24.77
N PHE A 822 23.49 22.70 -23.51
CA PHE A 822 22.33 22.79 -22.62
C PHE A 822 21.30 23.80 -23.11
N ALA A 823 21.76 24.95 -23.63
CA ALA A 823 20.88 25.94 -24.24
C ALA A 823 20.12 25.35 -25.44
N ALA A 824 20.84 24.71 -26.38
CA ALA A 824 20.22 24.13 -27.57
C ALA A 824 19.19 23.03 -27.24
N THR A 825 19.49 22.15 -26.28
CA THR A 825 18.54 21.12 -25.85
C THR A 825 17.34 21.71 -25.11
N ALA A 826 17.53 22.75 -24.30
CA ALA A 826 16.42 23.47 -23.66
C ALA A 826 15.48 24.10 -24.71
N GLU A 827 16.03 24.79 -25.72
CA GLU A 827 15.23 25.35 -26.83
C GLU A 827 14.47 24.29 -27.60
N ALA A 828 15.09 23.15 -27.88
CA ALA A 828 14.44 22.03 -28.54
C ALA A 828 13.29 21.44 -27.68
N ALA A 829 13.45 21.41 -26.35
CA ALA A 829 12.39 20.99 -25.42
C ALA A 829 11.20 21.97 -25.41
N PHE A 830 11.47 23.28 -25.39
CA PHE A 830 10.41 24.29 -25.48
C PHE A 830 9.71 24.27 -26.85
N THR A 831 10.44 24.01 -27.92
CA THR A 831 9.86 23.82 -29.26
C THR A 831 8.93 22.61 -29.28
N HIS A 832 9.29 21.52 -28.59
CA HIS A 832 8.40 20.37 -28.41
C HIS A 832 7.12 20.76 -27.64
N GLU A 833 7.22 21.53 -26.55
CA GLU A 833 6.04 21.99 -25.81
C GLU A 833 5.09 22.81 -26.69
N GLU A 834 5.61 23.65 -27.57
CA GLU A 834 4.79 24.44 -28.49
C GLU A 834 4.05 23.60 -29.53
N THR A 835 4.50 22.38 -29.85
CA THR A 835 3.72 21.48 -30.73
C THR A 835 2.46 20.96 -30.07
N LEU A 836 2.39 21.00 -28.73
CA LEU A 836 1.24 20.59 -27.94
C LEU A 836 0.24 21.73 -27.72
N TYR A 837 0.57 22.96 -28.11
CA TYR A 837 -0.38 24.07 -27.99
C TYR A 837 -1.50 23.94 -29.03
N ALA A 838 -2.74 23.87 -28.57
CA ALA A 838 -3.95 23.83 -29.38
C ALA A 838 -4.61 25.23 -29.41
N PRO A 839 -4.47 26.01 -30.52
CA PRO A 839 -4.95 27.39 -30.57
C PRO A 839 -6.47 27.52 -30.45
N ASP A 840 -7.22 26.53 -30.93
CA ASP A 840 -8.68 26.45 -30.87
C ASP A 840 -9.20 26.21 -29.45
N LYS A 841 -8.38 25.62 -28.58
CA LYS A 841 -8.69 25.37 -27.17
C LYS A 841 -8.05 26.39 -26.22
N GLU A 842 -7.22 27.28 -26.76
CA GLU A 842 -6.43 28.24 -26.01
C GLU A 842 -5.63 27.58 -24.86
N GLY A 843 -5.08 26.39 -25.10
CA GLY A 843 -4.40 25.58 -24.07
C GLY A 843 -3.41 24.57 -24.65
N TRP A 844 -2.66 23.90 -23.76
CA TRP A 844 -1.74 22.82 -24.13
C TRP A 844 -2.41 21.47 -23.94
N LEU A 845 -2.29 20.62 -24.94
CA LEU A 845 -2.83 19.27 -24.94
C LEU A 845 -2.13 18.44 -23.86
N ASP A 846 -2.93 17.78 -23.03
CA ASP A 846 -2.45 16.75 -22.12
C ASP A 846 -2.51 15.41 -22.83
N ILE A 847 -1.38 14.91 -23.33
CA ILE A 847 -1.31 13.64 -24.10
C ILE A 847 -1.76 12.40 -23.32
N ARG A 848 -2.05 12.53 -22.03
CA ARG A 848 -2.64 11.48 -21.19
C ARG A 848 -4.16 11.38 -21.35
N GLN A 849 -4.77 12.41 -21.93
CA GLN A 849 -6.20 12.55 -22.14
C GLN A 849 -6.46 12.74 -23.63
N ASP A 850 -7.54 12.13 -24.13
CA ASP A 850 -7.89 12.22 -25.53
C ASP A 850 -8.40 13.63 -25.85
N ASP A 851 -7.57 14.40 -26.55
CA ASP A 851 -7.91 15.71 -27.10
C ASP A 851 -8.39 16.71 -26.03
N ASP A 852 -7.77 16.72 -24.85
CA ASP A 852 -8.10 17.66 -23.76
C ASP A 852 -6.91 18.53 -23.34
N THR A 853 -7.18 19.69 -22.74
CA THR A 853 -6.17 20.61 -22.23
C THR A 853 -6.21 20.69 -20.72
N ALA A 854 -5.04 20.84 -20.08
CA ALA A 854 -4.96 21.01 -18.64
C ALA A 854 -4.54 22.44 -18.24
N ALA A 855 -5.10 22.95 -17.16
CA ALA A 855 -4.79 24.27 -16.59
C ALA A 855 -4.16 24.19 -15.18
N ALA A 856 -3.43 23.11 -14.89
CA ALA A 856 -2.81 22.87 -13.59
C ALA A 856 -1.29 23.15 -13.60
N TRP A 857 -0.69 23.25 -12.40
CA TRP A 857 0.77 23.42 -12.28
C TRP A 857 1.52 22.14 -12.64
N CYS A 858 1.01 20.98 -12.19
CA CYS A 858 1.63 19.71 -12.51
C CYS A 858 1.53 19.36 -14.00
N HIS A 859 0.37 19.63 -14.61
CA HIS A 859 0.10 19.34 -16.01
C HIS A 859 -0.63 20.52 -16.66
N GLY A 860 0.00 21.11 -17.68
CA GLY A 860 -0.59 22.14 -18.51
C GLY A 860 -0.26 23.59 -18.15
N ALA A 861 -1.19 24.49 -18.44
CA ALA A 861 -0.92 25.91 -18.65
C ALA A 861 -0.29 26.61 -17.43
N ALA A 862 -0.75 26.33 -16.21
CA ALA A 862 -0.23 27.03 -15.03
C ALA A 862 1.26 26.76 -14.82
N GLY A 863 1.70 25.51 -14.97
CA GLY A 863 3.11 25.13 -14.82
C GLY A 863 3.98 25.73 -15.92
N ILE A 864 3.51 25.65 -17.16
CA ILE A 864 4.19 26.22 -18.34
C ILE A 864 4.36 27.74 -18.17
N GLY A 865 3.30 28.43 -17.75
CA GLY A 865 3.32 29.86 -17.50
C GLY A 865 4.23 30.28 -16.33
N ILE A 866 4.32 29.47 -15.27
CA ILE A 866 5.25 29.73 -14.15
C ILE A 866 6.70 29.64 -14.61
N ALA A 867 7.07 28.61 -15.39
CA ALA A 867 8.40 28.52 -15.99
C ALA A 867 8.68 29.69 -16.95
N ALA A 868 7.72 30.05 -17.80
CA ALA A 868 7.83 31.18 -18.71
C ALA A 868 8.00 32.53 -17.97
N THR A 869 7.31 32.72 -16.84
CA THR A 869 7.44 33.93 -16.01
C THR A 869 8.85 34.06 -15.44
N ASP A 870 9.45 32.95 -15.02
CA ASP A 870 10.81 32.90 -14.50
C ASP A 870 11.87 33.17 -15.59
N LEU A 871 11.62 32.72 -16.82
CA LEU A 871 12.49 32.94 -17.97
C LEU A 871 12.32 34.34 -18.62
N LEU A 872 11.16 34.97 -18.45
CA LEU A 872 10.84 36.30 -18.99
C LEU A 872 11.82 37.39 -18.54
N ASP A 873 12.39 37.23 -17.35
CA ASP A 873 13.38 38.18 -16.82
C ASP A 873 14.70 38.17 -17.63
N THR A 874 14.94 37.09 -18.38
CA THR A 874 16.12 36.94 -19.24
C THR A 874 15.82 37.09 -20.72
N ASP A 875 14.59 36.75 -21.14
CA ASP A 875 14.20 36.75 -22.55
C ASP A 875 12.74 37.21 -22.73
N PRO A 876 12.51 38.39 -23.35
CA PRO A 876 11.17 38.95 -23.57
C PRO A 876 10.20 38.06 -24.35
N ARG A 877 10.67 37.07 -25.13
CA ARG A 877 9.78 36.22 -25.95
C ARG A 877 8.78 35.42 -25.11
N TRP A 878 9.13 35.14 -23.86
CA TRP A 878 8.26 34.40 -22.93
C TRP A 878 6.99 35.16 -22.56
N ALA A 879 6.89 36.45 -22.85
CA ALA A 879 5.70 37.26 -22.57
C ALA A 879 4.46 36.73 -23.29
N ASP A 880 4.63 36.13 -24.48
CA ASP A 880 3.53 35.50 -25.21
C ASP A 880 3.03 34.23 -24.52
N VAL A 881 3.96 33.34 -24.11
CA VAL A 881 3.64 32.11 -23.38
C VAL A 881 2.92 32.43 -22.06
N VAL A 882 3.40 33.42 -21.31
CA VAL A 882 2.74 33.88 -20.07
C VAL A 882 1.32 34.36 -20.35
N ARG A 883 1.09 35.12 -21.42
CA ARG A 883 -0.25 35.61 -21.79
C ARG A 883 -1.19 34.45 -22.13
N ARG A 884 -0.76 33.52 -22.98
CA ARG A 884 -1.55 32.34 -23.36
C ARG A 884 -1.88 31.47 -22.16
N ALA A 885 -0.88 31.19 -21.32
CA ALA A 885 -1.05 30.40 -20.10
C ALA A 885 -1.99 31.07 -19.09
N ALA A 886 -1.88 32.39 -18.91
CA ALA A 886 -2.77 33.16 -18.04
C ALA A 886 -4.22 33.15 -18.54
N ARG A 887 -4.44 33.26 -19.85
CA ARG A 887 -5.78 33.14 -20.44
C ARG A 887 -6.40 31.76 -20.17
N SER A 888 -5.65 30.70 -20.43
CA SER A 888 -6.07 29.31 -20.15
C SER A 888 -6.42 29.09 -18.68
N CYS A 889 -5.59 29.61 -17.76
CA CYS A 889 -5.86 29.51 -16.33
C CYS A 889 -7.08 30.34 -15.88
N TRP A 890 -7.36 31.46 -16.54
CA TRP A 890 -8.51 32.29 -16.22
C TRP A 890 -9.83 31.65 -16.71
N SER A 891 -9.84 31.00 -17.87
CA SER A 891 -11.02 30.31 -18.38
C SER A 891 -11.33 29.06 -17.56
N ASP A 892 -10.31 28.25 -17.26
CA ASP A 892 -10.53 26.89 -16.74
C ASP A 892 -9.63 26.46 -15.57
N GLY A 893 -8.68 27.29 -15.12
CA GLY A 893 -7.78 26.95 -14.00
C GLY A 893 -8.34 27.18 -12.59
N LEU A 894 -9.54 27.76 -12.46
CA LEU A 894 -10.15 28.14 -11.18
C LEU A 894 -11.46 27.39 -10.90
N GLY A 895 -11.67 27.07 -9.62
CA GLY A 895 -12.86 26.46 -9.06
C GLY A 895 -12.79 24.93 -8.95
N TRP A 896 -11.63 24.28 -9.06
CA TRP A 896 -11.57 22.81 -8.97
C TRP A 896 -11.22 22.33 -7.56
N ASN A 897 -10.23 22.97 -6.94
CA ASN A 897 -9.82 22.78 -5.55
C ASN A 897 -8.85 23.91 -5.17
N HIS A 898 -8.44 24.01 -3.91
CA HIS A 898 -7.66 25.15 -3.46
C HIS A 898 -6.15 24.92 -3.47
N THR A 899 -5.63 23.77 -3.89
CA THR A 899 -4.21 23.42 -3.71
C THR A 899 -3.28 24.18 -4.65
N LEU A 900 -1.97 24.08 -4.38
CA LEU A 900 -0.91 24.62 -5.24
C LEU A 900 -0.67 23.78 -6.49
N CYS A 901 -0.71 22.45 -6.34
CA CYS A 901 -0.27 21.52 -7.38
C CYS A 901 -1.20 21.49 -8.61
N HIS A 902 -2.51 21.48 -8.37
CA HIS A 902 -3.53 21.35 -9.41
C HIS A 902 -4.83 22.06 -9.00
N GLY A 903 -4.70 23.21 -8.34
CA GLY A 903 -5.83 23.97 -7.86
C GLY A 903 -5.67 25.47 -8.04
N ASP A 904 -6.66 26.18 -7.52
CA ASP A 904 -6.87 27.61 -7.69
C ASP A 904 -5.65 28.43 -7.30
N LEU A 905 -4.87 27.98 -6.32
CA LEU A 905 -3.72 28.72 -5.81
C LEU A 905 -2.46 28.57 -6.65
N GLY A 906 -2.39 27.53 -7.50
CA GLY A 906 -1.39 27.43 -8.56
C GLY A 906 -1.72 28.40 -9.71
N ALA A 907 -2.98 28.38 -10.17
CA ALA A 907 -3.47 29.31 -11.20
C ALA A 907 -3.40 30.77 -10.74
N TRP A 908 -3.79 31.05 -9.49
CA TRP A 908 -3.71 32.38 -8.87
C TRP A 908 -2.30 32.96 -8.91
N GLU A 909 -1.26 32.14 -8.74
CA GLU A 909 0.13 32.61 -8.78
C GLU A 909 0.49 33.10 -10.19
N LEU A 910 0.23 32.31 -11.21
CA LEU A 910 0.46 32.68 -12.61
C LEU A 910 -0.35 33.93 -12.99
N LEU A 911 -1.65 33.95 -12.68
CA LEU A 911 -2.52 35.09 -12.95
C LEU A 911 -2.00 36.36 -12.27
N GLY A 912 -1.52 36.26 -11.04
CA GLY A 912 -0.87 37.35 -10.32
C GLY A 912 0.37 37.91 -11.00
N HIS A 913 1.24 37.03 -11.49
CA HIS A 913 2.42 37.42 -12.28
C HIS A 913 2.02 38.11 -13.58
N ALA A 914 1.03 37.57 -14.30
CA ALA A 914 0.51 38.15 -15.54
C ALA A 914 -0.08 39.56 -15.30
N ILE A 915 -0.89 39.74 -14.25
CA ILE A 915 -1.46 41.05 -13.87
C ILE A 915 -0.35 42.06 -13.60
N THR A 916 0.64 41.68 -12.79
CA THR A 916 1.76 42.57 -12.40
C THR A 916 2.60 43.00 -13.60
N ARG A 917 2.70 42.16 -14.63
CA ARG A 917 3.45 42.42 -15.86
C ARG A 917 2.60 43.03 -16.99
N GLY A 918 1.31 43.26 -16.78
CA GLY A 918 0.39 43.76 -17.81
C GLY A 918 0.14 42.75 -18.95
N LEU A 919 0.21 41.46 -18.64
CA LEU A 919 0.05 40.34 -19.57
C LEU A 919 -1.27 39.56 -19.35
N SER A 920 -2.11 39.98 -18.41
CA SER A 920 -3.42 39.36 -18.12
C SER A 920 -4.54 39.86 -19.04
N GLU A 921 -5.69 39.18 -18.99
CA GLU A 921 -6.91 39.62 -19.68
C GLU A 921 -7.38 41.01 -19.25
N PRO A 922 -7.95 41.83 -20.15
CA PRO A 922 -8.47 43.15 -19.81
C PRO A 922 -9.54 43.09 -18.72
N GLY A 923 -9.38 43.89 -17.67
CA GLY A 923 -10.35 43.99 -16.56
C GLY A 923 -10.19 42.94 -15.46
N LEU A 924 -9.23 42.03 -15.56
CA LEU A 924 -8.77 41.21 -14.44
C LEU A 924 -7.75 42.01 -13.62
N ASP A 925 -8.09 42.30 -12.37
CA ASP A 925 -7.19 42.91 -11.40
C ASP A 925 -6.96 42.00 -10.19
N ARG A 926 -5.95 42.35 -9.39
CA ARG A 926 -5.55 41.55 -8.22
C ARG A 926 -6.64 41.47 -7.16
N GLY A 927 -7.41 42.54 -6.93
CA GLY A 927 -8.47 42.56 -5.94
C GLY A 927 -9.62 41.62 -6.29
N ARG A 928 -10.00 41.55 -7.58
CA ARG A 928 -11.03 40.61 -8.07
C ARG A 928 -10.57 39.16 -7.96
N LEU A 929 -9.31 38.89 -8.31
CA LEU A 929 -8.72 37.56 -8.20
C LEU A 929 -8.64 37.08 -6.75
N ASP A 930 -8.16 37.95 -5.83
CA ASP A 930 -8.09 37.63 -4.40
C ASP A 930 -9.49 37.45 -3.79
N ALA A 931 -10.46 38.31 -4.16
CA ALA A 931 -11.85 38.19 -3.72
C ALA A 931 -12.48 36.85 -4.14
N HIS A 932 -12.17 36.36 -5.34
CA HIS A 932 -12.67 35.08 -5.84
C HIS A 932 -12.18 33.92 -4.96
N VAL A 933 -10.87 33.81 -4.77
CA VAL A 933 -10.25 32.71 -4.01
C VAL A 933 -10.68 32.74 -2.53
N LEU A 934 -10.67 33.92 -1.90
CA LEU A 934 -11.03 34.05 -0.49
C LEU A 934 -12.51 33.71 -0.25
N SER A 935 -13.41 34.08 -1.17
CA SER A 935 -14.84 33.77 -1.05
C SER A 935 -15.11 32.29 -1.24
N SER A 936 -14.40 31.64 -2.17
CA SER A 936 -14.49 30.18 -2.35
C SER A 936 -14.05 29.42 -1.09
N LEU A 937 -12.91 29.81 -0.51
CA LEU A 937 -12.40 29.24 0.74
C LEU A 937 -13.37 29.41 1.93
N GLU A 938 -14.13 30.50 1.97
CA GLU A 938 -15.11 30.76 3.03
C GLU A 938 -16.43 30.00 2.82
N GLU A 939 -16.89 29.88 1.58
CA GLU A 939 -18.15 29.21 1.22
C GLU A 939 -18.03 27.69 1.32
N TYR A 940 -16.93 27.11 0.82
CA TYR A 940 -16.74 25.67 0.73
C TYR A 940 -15.75 25.10 1.77
N GLY A 941 -15.01 25.97 2.45
CA GLY A 941 -13.86 25.56 3.25
C GLY A 941 -12.63 25.23 2.38
N PRO A 942 -11.45 25.09 3.00
CA PRO A 942 -10.24 24.71 2.29
C PRO A 942 -10.29 23.23 1.87
N ILE A 943 -10.31 23.00 0.55
CA ILE A 943 -10.45 21.67 -0.07
C ILE A 943 -9.13 21.28 -0.74
N SER A 944 -8.56 20.14 -0.33
CA SER A 944 -7.31 19.61 -0.91
C SER A 944 -7.59 18.60 -2.03
N GLY A 945 -7.64 19.07 -3.27
CA GLY A 945 -7.67 18.25 -4.50
C GLY A 945 -8.51 16.99 -4.39
N PHE A 946 -7.92 15.87 -4.80
CA PHE A 946 -8.56 14.56 -4.79
C PHE A 946 -8.83 14.00 -3.38
N ALA A 947 -8.13 14.49 -2.35
CA ALA A 947 -8.30 14.04 -0.98
C ALA A 947 -9.46 14.74 -0.24
N ARG A 948 -10.13 15.71 -0.90
CA ARG A 948 -11.19 16.64 -0.44
C ARG A 948 -11.33 16.80 1.07
N ASP A 949 -11.86 15.79 1.75
CA ASP A 949 -12.24 15.81 3.17
C ASP A 949 -11.15 15.35 4.16
N ALA A 950 -10.07 14.70 3.70
CA ALA A 950 -8.91 14.44 4.54
C ALA A 950 -8.13 15.75 4.78
N PHE A 951 -7.44 15.87 5.93
CA PHE A 951 -6.54 17.01 6.18
C PHE A 951 -5.09 16.64 5.85
N PRO A 952 -4.57 16.94 4.63
CA PRO A 952 -3.16 16.88 4.32
C PRO A 952 -2.47 18.20 4.71
N PRO A 953 -1.58 18.22 5.73
CA PRO A 953 -0.87 19.44 6.15
C PRO A 953 0.25 19.86 5.17
N THR A 954 0.39 19.16 4.05
CA THR A 954 1.52 19.23 3.14
C THR A 954 1.49 20.47 2.25
N LEU A 955 2.62 20.77 1.60
CA LEU A 955 2.79 22.03 0.88
C LEU A 955 2.12 21.99 -0.50
N LEU A 956 2.46 21.07 -1.40
CA LEU A 956 1.99 21.13 -2.79
C LEU A 956 0.56 20.59 -2.98
N PRO A 957 0.24 19.36 -2.56
CA PRO A 957 -1.11 18.81 -2.68
C PRO A 957 -1.99 19.10 -1.47
N GLY A 958 -1.47 19.79 -0.45
CA GLY A 958 -2.13 19.94 0.85
C GLY A 958 -2.56 21.36 1.20
N LEU A 959 -3.22 21.46 2.35
CA LEU A 959 -3.69 22.74 2.89
C LEU A 959 -2.54 23.62 3.42
N GLY A 960 -1.35 23.05 3.60
CA GLY A 960 -0.16 23.83 3.89
C GLY A 960 0.18 24.81 2.77
N GLY A 961 0.02 24.40 1.51
CA GLY A 961 0.17 25.29 0.34
C GLY A 961 -0.87 26.40 0.31
N VAL A 962 -2.09 26.10 0.73
CA VAL A 962 -3.15 27.10 0.86
C VAL A 962 -2.73 28.20 1.83
N ALA A 963 -2.28 27.81 3.02
CA ALA A 963 -1.76 28.77 3.99
C ALA A 963 -0.55 29.54 3.45
N TYR A 964 0.38 28.88 2.74
CA TYR A 964 1.55 29.54 2.14
C TYR A 964 1.16 30.64 1.13
N GLN A 965 0.19 30.37 0.26
CA GLN A 965 -0.24 31.37 -0.73
C GLN A 965 -1.10 32.46 -0.12
N LEU A 966 -1.89 32.16 0.90
CA LEU A 966 -2.56 33.20 1.68
C LEU A 966 -1.54 34.15 2.34
N LEU A 967 -0.33 33.70 2.68
CA LEU A 967 0.73 34.62 3.10
C LEU A 967 1.23 35.49 1.94
N ARG A 968 1.48 34.87 0.78
CA ARG A 968 1.95 35.57 -0.43
C ARG A 968 0.95 36.52 -1.07
N MET A 969 -0.33 36.37 -0.76
CA MET A 969 -1.39 37.32 -1.16
C MET A 969 -1.14 38.74 -0.64
N HIS A 970 -0.40 38.90 0.47
CA HIS A 970 -0.09 40.25 0.95
C HIS A 970 0.84 40.99 -0.05
N PRO A 971 0.52 42.23 -0.45
CA PRO A 971 1.30 42.99 -1.45
C PRO A 971 2.80 43.12 -1.13
N ASP A 972 3.13 43.34 0.15
CA ASP A 972 4.53 43.45 0.63
C ASP A 972 5.20 42.12 0.99
N SER A 973 4.58 40.98 0.66
CA SER A 973 5.19 39.66 0.91
C SER A 973 6.43 39.46 0.03
N THR A 974 7.53 39.04 0.66
CA THR A 974 8.79 38.73 -0.02
C THR A 974 9.09 37.23 -0.04
N LEU A 975 8.12 36.40 0.36
CA LEU A 975 8.26 34.96 0.34
C LEU A 975 8.46 34.48 -1.11
N PRO A 976 9.43 33.58 -1.37
CA PRO A 976 9.67 33.05 -2.71
C PRO A 976 8.52 32.19 -3.20
N SER A 977 8.49 31.93 -4.49
CA SER A 977 7.65 30.87 -5.03
C SER A 977 8.13 29.50 -4.61
N VAL A 978 7.18 28.61 -4.35
CA VAL A 978 7.43 27.17 -4.13
C VAL A 978 6.94 26.33 -5.31
N LEU A 979 6.58 26.98 -6.43
CA LEU A 979 6.19 26.34 -7.70
C LEU A 979 7.37 26.10 -8.65
N LEU A 980 8.57 26.55 -8.29
CA LEU A 980 9.83 26.14 -8.90
C LEU A 980 10.81 25.68 -7.81
N PRO A 981 11.64 24.65 -8.03
CA PRO A 981 12.64 24.19 -7.07
C PRO A 981 13.85 25.12 -7.03
N ASP A 982 13.59 26.41 -6.82
CA ASP A 982 14.59 27.46 -6.66
C ASP A 982 14.37 28.16 -5.30
N PRO A 983 15.31 28.06 -4.33
CA PRO A 983 15.26 28.88 -3.12
C PRO A 983 15.39 30.38 -3.41
N GLY A 984 15.69 30.76 -4.66
CA GLY A 984 15.96 32.09 -5.19
C GLY A 984 17.39 32.55 -4.92
N PRO A 985 17.85 33.62 -5.60
CA PRO A 985 19.21 34.13 -5.46
C PRO A 985 19.44 34.74 -4.07
N HIS A 986 20.68 34.67 -3.57
CA HIS A 986 21.05 35.33 -2.33
C HIS A 986 20.91 36.86 -2.49
N THR A 987 19.96 37.48 -1.79
CA THR A 987 19.99 38.94 -1.59
C THR A 987 21.16 39.26 -0.67
N ARG A 988 22.31 39.69 -1.23
CA ARG A 988 23.40 40.26 -0.42
C ARG A 988 22.82 41.49 0.28
N ARG A 989 22.44 41.36 1.55
CA ARG A 989 22.24 42.49 2.44
C ARG A 989 23.49 42.67 3.27
#